data_AF-A0A4J2B937-F1
#
_entry.id   AF-A0A4J2B937-F1
#
_cell.length_a   1.000
_cell.length_b   1.000
_cell.length_c   1.000
_cell.angle_alpha   90.00
_cell.angle_beta   90.00
_cell.angle_gamma   90.00
#
_symmetry.space_group_name_H-M   'P 1'
#
loop_
_entity.id
_entity.type
_entity.pdbx_description
1 polymer ?
#
loop_
_entity_poly.entity_id
_entity_poly.type
_entity_poly.pdbx_seq_one_letter_code
_entity_poly.pdbx_strand_id
1 'polypeptide(L)'
;MEENYNLSITQIKNSIKENSLVLFVGAGISANSNLPTWGELIQSLKKELNIPEERTDSPLRIAQYYYDTFGKNQYTKKIEEIFFKKGLSKPNELHKLIEKIAPKHIITTNYDSLLESQFESGLLKYNVVAEDKDIPYTSSERYLIKMHGDFSKKNIVLKEDDYLDYHLNFPMISTLIQSLIMNHTLLFVGYSLSDSTFNSIFRMIQNTFKLDAKNAYFYTPEEPSMIIREYYKKQGIFIISNEENLGQETSEKQNKLYCRTKDFLEVLSENRSQDVNNADDLWNQLAFLDRLSFIDAKDFSRYSDLKKRVLNWDDEYCWFGNDQLRFEIDGHEELRIMVSKKSLLNRFLDMEIGEPRDLKGNRFLSKAFKLYEEKQYSLAKAKFRELANIAFRQKDYFNFLVCEFNFQQIQIIDRYEKTPSYAEPLYDGELSELTEQIINSVTGDEKKIIEFFRDSILNFNFLYRKLETINELFDEIREEHESYRRGGWSANNHLFNAEFTVKNLYNFLKLNCLCVEHYKIYKSIINRYLEILLLSYDNSYVNPDSSIFDRTSSWLKNLDLDDVQLILPNIDFKVVNLYFRNYSFGKIKVTEEAKDYLLNRITYLQERLEITEDENLRELKNMLIFLPLVDDIDIEKVIEILNNQTLYYNWSEEFRRIIKIVLDNMDVIDKDSLKSKIIGIVNKHLNEILEKNFSLYNSVYPLYSQLLEYCSTDQETAIIVLEKFNTDILRIKYKNDDIKNIIEYSDLICHLFKYFEKDIKDDILDTLKVYEESENIIYHKVIDLMSYNVYDFPQIQNKIYHYLIKRINDKRVEGVKTFPDPREKSVSDLYNLSRKGYFSDFEILKDIEEDIRGLYPEVDWIWFHDRSDDVIHRLLEHRTPNNIKTYFSKNEEDNKLINEYILKAFNEDKLILKK
;
A
#
# COMPACT_ATOMS: atom_id res chain seq x y z
N MET A 1 -51.80 -20.04 5.51
CA MET A 1 -51.60 -18.91 6.46
C MET A 1 -50.12 -18.61 6.64
N GLU A 2 -49.24 -19.62 6.65
CA GLU A 2 -47.77 -19.46 6.66
C GLU A 2 -47.21 -18.57 5.53
N GLU A 3 -47.69 -18.71 4.28
CA GLU A 3 -47.24 -17.86 3.16
C GLU A 3 -47.44 -16.36 3.42
N ASN A 4 -48.56 -15.96 4.02
CA ASN A 4 -48.84 -14.55 4.33
C ASN A 4 -48.02 -14.04 5.53
N TYR A 5 -47.71 -14.92 6.50
CA TYR A 5 -46.84 -14.58 7.62
C TYR A 5 -45.42 -14.31 7.13
N ASN A 6 -44.84 -15.23 6.35
CA ASN A 6 -43.50 -15.10 5.80
C ASN A 6 -43.37 -13.88 4.89
N LEU A 7 -44.36 -13.63 4.02
CA LEU A 7 -44.36 -12.42 3.17
C LEU A 7 -44.35 -11.13 4.00
N SER A 8 -45.13 -11.07 5.08
CA SER A 8 -45.20 -9.90 5.96
C SER A 8 -43.89 -9.69 6.72
N ILE A 9 -43.27 -10.76 7.23
CA ILE A 9 -41.95 -10.71 7.87
C ILE A 9 -40.89 -10.20 6.89
N THR A 10 -40.86 -10.70 5.65
CA THR A 10 -39.93 -10.24 4.60
C THR A 10 -40.13 -8.76 4.31
N GLN A 11 -41.37 -8.29 4.16
CA GLN A 11 -41.65 -6.87 3.93
C GLN A 11 -41.21 -5.98 5.10
N ILE A 12 -41.41 -6.43 6.35
CA ILE A 12 -40.90 -5.72 7.54
C ILE A 12 -39.37 -5.69 7.53
N LYS A 13 -38.71 -6.82 7.27
CA LYS A 13 -37.23 -6.88 7.18
C LYS A 13 -36.66 -5.98 6.08
N ASN A 14 -37.32 -5.90 4.92
CA ASN A 14 -36.93 -4.97 3.87
C ASN A 14 -37.05 -3.52 4.35
N SER A 15 -38.13 -3.16 5.06
CA SER A 15 -38.27 -1.81 5.62
C SER A 15 -37.24 -1.48 6.71
N ILE A 16 -36.73 -2.48 7.45
CA ILE A 16 -35.60 -2.32 8.37
C ILE A 16 -34.33 -2.00 7.56
N LYS A 17 -34.02 -2.79 6.53
CA LYS A 17 -32.83 -2.61 5.66
C LYS A 17 -32.85 -1.26 4.95
N GLU A 18 -34.01 -0.83 4.47
CA GLU A 18 -34.23 0.44 3.78
C GLU A 18 -34.31 1.65 4.73
N ASN A 19 -34.17 1.46 6.05
CA ASN A 19 -34.32 2.53 7.04
C ASN A 19 -35.69 3.24 6.94
N SER A 20 -36.73 2.49 6.56
CA SER A 20 -38.09 2.99 6.35
C SER A 20 -39.11 2.43 7.35
N LEU A 21 -38.66 1.70 8.39
CA LEU A 21 -39.51 1.17 9.45
C LEU A 21 -39.72 2.18 10.60
N VAL A 22 -40.99 2.43 10.93
CA VAL A 22 -41.42 3.05 12.18
C VAL A 22 -41.98 1.97 13.10
N LEU A 23 -41.37 1.80 14.28
CA LEU A 23 -41.85 0.87 15.30
C LEU A 23 -42.77 1.59 16.29
N PHE A 24 -44.01 1.13 16.39
CA PHE A 24 -44.99 1.64 17.33
C PHE A 24 -45.07 0.73 18.55
N VAL A 25 -44.64 1.23 19.71
CA VAL A 25 -44.46 0.45 20.94
C VAL A 25 -45.49 0.85 21.99
N GLY A 26 -46.29 -0.12 22.44
CA GLY A 26 -47.26 0.09 23.53
C GLY A 26 -46.84 -0.54 24.87
N ALA A 27 -47.75 -0.46 25.85
CA ALA A 27 -47.50 -0.87 27.23
C ALA A 27 -47.20 -2.38 27.38
N GLY A 28 -47.55 -3.21 26.38
CA GLY A 28 -47.23 -4.64 26.36
C GLY A 28 -45.72 -4.93 26.37
N ILE A 29 -44.89 -4.04 25.83
CA ILE A 29 -43.42 -4.18 25.89
C ILE A 29 -42.89 -3.94 27.31
N SER A 30 -43.52 -3.04 28.07
CA SER A 30 -43.13 -2.69 29.45
C SER A 30 -43.84 -3.54 30.52
N ALA A 31 -44.74 -4.46 30.14
CA ALA A 31 -45.57 -5.24 31.06
C ALA A 31 -44.77 -6.06 32.08
N ASN A 32 -43.58 -6.52 31.71
CA ASN A 32 -42.68 -7.31 32.55
C ASN A 32 -41.55 -6.49 33.20
N SER A 33 -41.73 -5.17 33.32
CA SER A 33 -40.75 -4.23 33.90
C SER A 33 -41.22 -3.62 35.23
N ASN A 34 -42.04 -4.35 35.98
CA ASN A 34 -42.61 -3.93 37.28
C ASN A 34 -43.45 -2.64 37.22
N LEU A 35 -44.14 -2.37 36.11
CA LEU A 35 -45.07 -1.24 35.99
C LEU A 35 -46.51 -1.67 36.34
N PRO A 36 -47.36 -0.73 36.80
CA PRO A 36 -48.77 -1.02 37.02
C PRO A 36 -49.51 -1.20 35.70
N THR A 37 -50.54 -2.06 35.71
CA THR A 37 -51.46 -2.15 34.58
C THR A 37 -52.45 -0.99 34.58
N TRP A 38 -53.02 -0.68 33.42
CA TRP A 38 -54.09 0.32 33.31
C TRP A 38 -55.28 0.02 34.23
N GLY A 39 -55.63 -1.26 34.40
CA GLY A 39 -56.68 -1.68 35.33
C GLY A 39 -56.36 -1.36 36.79
N GLU A 40 -55.11 -1.59 37.22
CA GLU A 40 -54.65 -1.27 38.58
C GLU A 40 -54.69 0.25 38.85
N LEU A 41 -54.28 1.04 37.86
CA LEU A 41 -54.33 2.51 37.92
C LEU A 41 -55.77 2.99 38.15
N ILE A 42 -56.69 2.58 37.26
CA ILE A 42 -58.08 3.01 37.31
C ILE A 42 -58.79 2.49 38.56
N GLN A 43 -58.52 1.27 39.00
CA GLN A 43 -59.10 0.73 40.23
C GLN A 43 -58.63 1.53 41.46
N SER A 44 -57.37 1.96 41.48
CA SER A 44 -56.87 2.84 42.54
C SER A 44 -57.59 4.20 42.55
N LEU A 45 -57.90 4.76 41.38
CA LEU A 45 -58.67 6.01 41.29
C LEU A 45 -60.12 5.81 41.72
N LYS A 46 -60.79 4.72 41.26
CA LYS A 46 -62.16 4.36 41.65
C LYS A 46 -62.30 4.22 43.17
N LYS A 47 -61.34 3.53 43.80
CA LYS A 47 -61.36 3.27 45.24
C LYS A 47 -61.29 4.56 46.06
N GLU A 48 -60.50 5.54 45.63
CA GLU A 48 -60.37 6.83 46.32
C GLU A 48 -61.54 7.78 46.02
N LEU A 49 -62.17 7.65 44.84
CA LEU A 49 -63.40 8.37 44.49
C LEU A 49 -64.67 7.76 45.10
N ASN A 50 -64.58 6.62 45.80
CA ASN A 50 -65.72 5.85 46.31
C ASN A 50 -66.76 5.50 45.21
N ILE A 51 -66.30 5.20 43.99
CA ILE A 51 -67.18 4.79 42.88
C ILE A 51 -67.55 3.30 43.06
N PRO A 52 -68.84 2.92 43.00
CA PRO A 52 -69.27 1.52 43.07
C PRO A 52 -68.63 0.65 41.97
N GLU A 53 -68.22 -0.58 42.30
CA GLU A 53 -67.58 -1.49 41.34
C GLU A 53 -68.49 -1.85 40.16
N GLU A 54 -69.81 -1.83 40.35
CA GLU A 54 -70.85 -2.10 39.34
C GLU A 54 -70.89 -1.03 38.22
N ARG A 55 -70.31 0.15 38.44
CA ARG A 55 -70.33 1.23 37.46
C ARG A 55 -69.30 0.99 36.35
N THR A 56 -69.81 0.89 35.13
CA THR A 56 -69.06 0.59 33.90
C THR A 56 -68.68 1.85 33.11
N ASP A 57 -68.32 2.94 33.80
CA ASP A 57 -67.80 4.13 33.10
C ASP A 57 -66.46 3.82 32.42
N SER A 58 -66.19 4.53 31.32
CA SER A 58 -64.91 4.47 30.63
C SER A 58 -63.74 4.81 31.58
N PRO A 59 -62.60 4.10 31.51
CA PRO A 59 -61.37 4.46 32.21
C PRO A 59 -60.98 5.94 32.13
N LEU A 60 -61.13 6.56 30.96
CA LEU A 60 -60.77 7.95 30.72
C LEU A 60 -61.66 8.92 31.52
N ARG A 61 -62.95 8.57 31.67
CA ARG A 61 -63.90 9.34 32.49
C ARG A 61 -63.61 9.24 33.97
N ILE A 62 -63.15 8.08 34.43
CA ILE A 62 -62.77 7.90 35.84
C ILE A 62 -61.53 8.75 36.16
N ALA A 63 -60.56 8.80 35.25
CA ALA A 63 -59.42 9.71 35.36
C ALA A 63 -59.86 11.19 35.36
N GLN A 64 -60.83 11.55 34.52
CA GLN A 64 -61.44 12.89 34.50
C GLN A 64 -62.13 13.23 35.83
N TYR A 65 -62.98 12.35 36.35
CA TYR A 65 -63.65 12.56 37.65
C TYR A 65 -62.63 12.75 38.78
N TYR A 66 -61.53 12.00 38.78
CA TYR A 66 -60.46 12.17 39.76
C TYR A 66 -59.82 13.54 39.64
N TYR A 67 -59.49 13.97 38.42
CA TYR A 67 -58.92 15.27 38.14
C TYR A 67 -59.83 16.42 38.57
N ASP A 68 -61.13 16.34 38.26
CA ASP A 68 -62.12 17.37 38.60
C ASP A 68 -62.39 17.46 40.11
N THR A 69 -62.31 16.32 40.81
CA THR A 69 -62.58 16.25 42.25
C THR A 69 -61.39 16.72 43.09
N PHE A 70 -60.18 16.29 42.75
CA PHE A 70 -58.98 16.50 43.58
C PHE A 70 -57.98 17.51 43.00
N GLY A 71 -58.19 17.96 41.76
CA GLY A 71 -57.33 18.89 41.06
C GLY A 71 -56.03 18.28 40.53
N LYS A 72 -55.36 19.05 39.65
CA LYS A 72 -54.15 18.62 38.91
C LYS A 72 -53.03 18.08 39.81
N ASN A 73 -52.70 18.77 40.90
CA ASN A 73 -51.56 18.40 41.73
C ASN A 73 -51.73 17.03 42.39
N GLN A 74 -52.91 16.76 42.94
CA GLN A 74 -53.20 15.48 43.59
C GLN A 74 -53.32 14.36 42.55
N TYR A 75 -53.93 14.64 41.40
CA TYR A 75 -53.98 13.72 40.25
C TYR A 75 -52.59 13.30 39.77
N THR A 76 -51.70 14.25 39.47
CA THR A 76 -50.34 13.95 39.00
C THR A 76 -49.56 13.16 40.05
N LYS A 77 -49.61 13.60 41.31
CA LYS A 77 -48.93 12.91 42.41
C LYS A 77 -49.45 11.48 42.58
N LYS A 78 -50.77 11.27 42.48
CA LYS A 78 -51.37 9.93 42.60
C LYS A 78 -50.89 8.99 41.51
N ILE A 79 -50.82 9.48 40.27
CA ILE A 79 -50.37 8.68 39.13
C ILE A 79 -48.89 8.32 39.32
N GLU A 80 -48.03 9.30 39.63
CA GLU A 80 -46.61 9.05 39.93
C GLU A 80 -46.47 8.02 41.07
N GLU A 81 -47.20 8.18 42.17
CA GLU A 81 -47.21 7.24 43.30
C GLU A 81 -47.55 5.81 42.86
N ILE A 82 -48.53 5.62 41.96
CA ILE A 82 -48.95 4.30 41.47
C ILE A 82 -47.89 3.70 40.54
N PHE A 83 -47.29 4.50 39.66
CA PHE A 83 -46.27 4.06 38.71
C PHE A 83 -44.95 3.69 39.39
N PHE A 84 -44.55 4.42 40.43
CA PHE A 84 -43.31 4.15 41.18
C PHE A 84 -43.51 3.21 42.38
N LYS A 85 -44.75 2.76 42.67
CA LYS A 85 -45.07 1.91 43.83
C LYS A 85 -44.37 0.55 43.82
N LYS A 86 -44.14 -0.02 42.62
CA LYS A 86 -43.61 -1.38 42.42
C LYS A 86 -42.07 -1.46 42.38
N GLY A 87 -41.37 -0.36 42.68
CA GLY A 87 -39.90 -0.28 42.75
C GLY A 87 -39.25 0.31 41.51
N LEU A 88 -37.93 0.12 41.36
CA LEU A 88 -37.15 0.60 40.21
C LEU A 88 -37.46 -0.26 38.97
N SER A 89 -38.17 0.31 37.99
CA SER A 89 -38.40 -0.30 36.68
C SER A 89 -37.10 -0.37 35.89
N LYS A 90 -36.85 -1.51 35.24
CA LYS A 90 -35.65 -1.72 34.40
C LYS A 90 -36.05 -2.20 33.00
N PRO A 91 -35.26 -1.84 31.96
CA PRO A 91 -35.46 -2.40 30.63
C PRO A 91 -35.38 -3.93 30.66
N ASN A 92 -36.27 -4.59 29.93
CA ASN A 92 -36.29 -6.05 29.79
C ASN A 92 -35.70 -6.47 28.42
N GLU A 93 -35.64 -7.78 28.12
CA GLU A 93 -35.03 -8.28 26.88
C GLU A 93 -35.73 -7.76 25.61
N LEU A 94 -37.04 -7.45 25.66
CA LEU A 94 -37.73 -6.88 24.50
C LEU A 94 -37.17 -5.51 24.13
N HIS A 95 -36.76 -4.69 25.12
CA HIS A 95 -36.14 -3.39 24.87
C HIS A 95 -34.78 -3.55 24.17
N LYS A 96 -33.99 -4.55 24.59
CA LYS A 96 -32.72 -4.90 23.94
C LYS A 96 -32.92 -5.38 22.51
N LEU A 97 -33.97 -6.16 22.24
CA LEU A 97 -34.29 -6.62 20.89
C LEU A 97 -34.73 -5.46 19.99
N ILE A 98 -35.52 -4.51 20.52
CA ILE A 98 -35.88 -3.28 19.80
C ILE A 98 -34.64 -2.48 19.42
N GLU A 99 -33.67 -2.35 20.33
CA GLU A 99 -32.39 -1.71 20.03
C GLU A 99 -31.63 -2.44 18.91
N LYS A 100 -31.59 -3.78 18.93
CA LYS A 100 -30.97 -4.59 17.87
C LYS A 100 -31.65 -4.45 16.51
N ILE A 101 -32.98 -4.33 16.48
CA ILE A 101 -33.75 -4.10 15.25
C ILE A 101 -33.42 -2.73 14.64
N ALA A 102 -33.06 -1.76 15.48
CA ALA A 102 -32.67 -0.40 15.08
C ALA A 102 -33.68 0.30 14.12
N PRO A 103 -34.98 0.35 14.44
CA PRO A 103 -36.00 0.99 13.57
C PRO A 103 -35.68 2.46 13.31
N LYS A 104 -36.04 3.00 12.15
CA LYS A 104 -35.71 4.40 11.79
C LYS A 104 -36.27 5.39 12.81
N HIS A 105 -37.52 5.18 13.20
CA HIS A 105 -38.18 5.95 14.24
C HIS A 105 -38.99 5.03 15.16
N ILE A 106 -39.19 5.47 16.39
CA ILE A 106 -40.01 4.79 17.37
C ILE A 106 -41.11 5.76 17.81
N ILE A 107 -42.34 5.29 17.85
CA ILE A 107 -43.47 6.02 18.45
C ILE A 107 -43.98 5.18 19.61
N THR A 108 -44.19 5.79 20.77
CA THR A 108 -44.72 5.08 21.94
C THR A 108 -45.82 5.87 22.62
N THR A 109 -46.80 5.16 23.18
CA THR A 109 -47.80 5.70 24.11
C THR A 109 -47.42 5.47 25.57
N ASN A 110 -46.24 4.92 25.83
CA ASN A 110 -45.75 4.67 27.18
C ASN A 110 -45.17 5.95 27.80
N TYR A 111 -45.49 6.17 29.06
CA TYR A 111 -44.96 7.30 29.84
C TYR A 111 -43.61 6.99 30.51
N ASP A 112 -43.24 5.71 30.61
CA ASP A 112 -42.00 5.24 31.24
C ASP A 112 -40.76 5.59 30.41
N SER A 113 -39.57 5.57 31.04
CA SER A 113 -38.29 5.92 30.39
C SER A 113 -37.43 4.70 30.02
N LEU A 114 -38.04 3.53 29.83
CA LEU A 114 -37.31 2.26 29.67
C LEU A 114 -36.61 2.15 28.31
N LEU A 115 -37.21 2.68 27.24
CA LEU A 115 -36.59 2.73 25.92
C LEU A 115 -35.39 3.67 25.92
N GLU A 116 -35.57 4.85 26.50
CA GLU A 116 -34.55 5.88 26.70
C GLU A 116 -33.35 5.31 27.47
N SER A 117 -33.62 4.65 28.60
CA SER A 117 -32.57 4.04 29.43
C SER A 117 -31.79 2.96 28.69
N GLN A 118 -32.47 2.18 27.83
CA GLN A 118 -31.82 1.17 27.00
C GLN A 118 -30.90 1.83 25.96
N PHE A 119 -31.37 2.85 25.24
CA PHE A 119 -30.60 3.55 24.20
C PHE A 119 -29.47 4.43 24.76
N GLU A 120 -29.60 4.95 25.98
CA GLU A 120 -28.51 5.65 26.67
C GLU A 120 -27.32 4.72 26.94
N SER A 121 -27.58 3.46 27.30
CA SER A 121 -26.55 2.45 27.56
C SER A 121 -25.89 1.87 26.30
N GLY A 122 -26.52 2.07 25.14
CA GLY A 122 -26.08 1.53 23.86
C GLY A 122 -25.40 2.51 22.93
N LEU A 123 -24.96 2.00 21.77
CA LEU A 123 -24.35 2.80 20.69
C LEU A 123 -25.40 3.53 19.84
N LEU A 124 -26.62 2.99 19.75
CA LEU A 124 -27.71 3.58 18.96
C LEU A 124 -28.41 4.68 19.77
N LYS A 125 -28.49 5.90 19.22
CA LYS A 125 -29.15 7.04 19.87
C LYS A 125 -30.45 7.41 19.18
N TYR A 126 -31.49 7.64 19.98
CA TYR A 126 -32.74 8.26 19.56
C TYR A 126 -32.91 9.58 20.27
N ASN A 127 -33.43 10.56 19.56
CA ASN A 127 -33.80 11.81 20.18
C ASN A 127 -35.24 11.75 20.69
N VAL A 128 -35.41 12.00 21.98
CA VAL A 128 -36.72 11.92 22.66
C VAL A 128 -37.53 13.17 22.34
N VAL A 129 -38.75 12.97 21.85
CA VAL A 129 -39.72 14.04 21.57
C VAL A 129 -40.97 13.75 22.40
N ALA A 130 -41.14 14.46 23.51
CA ALA A 130 -42.27 14.28 24.42
C ALA A 130 -43.22 15.49 24.46
N GLU A 131 -42.76 16.66 24.04
CA GLU A 131 -43.57 17.86 23.83
C GLU A 131 -43.22 18.56 22.50
N ASP A 132 -44.15 19.37 21.98
CA ASP A 132 -43.95 20.10 20.72
C ASP A 132 -42.69 20.98 20.70
N LYS A 133 -42.27 21.47 21.87
CA LYS A 133 -41.07 22.30 22.03
C LYS A 133 -39.77 21.53 21.86
N ASP A 134 -39.78 20.21 21.96
CA ASP A 134 -38.57 19.40 21.79
C ASP A 134 -38.14 19.37 20.31
N ILE A 135 -39.12 19.36 19.38
CA ILE A 135 -38.91 19.15 17.93
C ILE A 135 -37.80 20.01 17.30
N PRO A 136 -37.70 21.34 17.55
CA PRO A 136 -36.67 22.18 16.93
C PRO A 136 -35.24 21.92 17.43
N TYR A 137 -35.07 21.30 18.60
CA TYR A 137 -33.77 21.03 19.22
C TYR A 137 -33.24 19.63 18.90
N THR A 138 -33.98 18.89 18.10
CA THR A 138 -33.74 17.49 17.76
C THR A 138 -32.93 17.38 16.46
N SER A 139 -31.82 16.63 16.46
CA SER A 139 -31.14 16.28 15.20
C SER A 139 -32.01 15.29 14.40
N SER A 140 -32.11 15.49 13.08
CA SER A 140 -33.17 14.88 12.26
C SER A 140 -32.97 13.40 11.88
N GLU A 141 -32.15 12.64 12.61
CA GLU A 141 -31.77 11.28 12.19
C GLU A 141 -32.70 10.17 12.72
N ARG A 142 -33.07 10.15 14.01
CA ARG A 142 -33.94 9.14 14.64
C ARG A 142 -34.76 9.72 15.80
N TYR A 143 -36.09 9.65 15.71
CA TYR A 143 -37.00 10.11 16.77
C TYR A 143 -37.51 8.95 17.64
N LEU A 144 -37.54 9.16 18.95
CA LEU A 144 -38.38 8.44 19.90
C LEU A 144 -39.52 9.38 20.33
N ILE A 145 -40.67 9.25 19.69
CA ILE A 145 -41.82 10.13 19.91
C ILE A 145 -42.70 9.53 21.01
N LYS A 146 -42.85 10.25 22.11
CA LYS A 146 -43.77 9.88 23.20
C LYS A 146 -45.11 10.57 22.95
N MET A 147 -45.95 9.89 22.18
CA MET A 147 -47.22 10.42 21.70
C MET A 147 -48.13 10.86 22.83
N HIS A 148 -48.12 10.16 23.96
CA HIS A 148 -48.96 10.49 25.13
C HIS A 148 -48.22 11.26 26.21
N GLY A 149 -47.09 11.89 25.88
CA GLY A 149 -46.29 12.67 26.81
C GLY A 149 -45.42 11.84 27.74
N ASP A 150 -44.86 12.50 28.75
CA ASP A 150 -43.84 11.98 29.65
C ASP A 150 -44.07 12.46 31.10
N PHE A 151 -43.72 11.62 32.09
CA PHE A 151 -43.82 11.98 33.50
C PHE A 151 -42.94 13.19 33.87
N SER A 152 -41.72 13.25 33.35
CA SER A 152 -40.77 14.34 33.61
C SER A 152 -41.27 15.70 33.13
N LYS A 153 -42.02 15.71 32.02
CA LYS A 153 -42.61 16.91 31.41
C LYS A 153 -44.01 17.23 31.96
N LYS A 154 -44.63 16.32 32.72
CA LYS A 154 -45.97 16.45 33.33
C LYS A 154 -47.06 16.78 32.32
N ASN A 155 -46.96 16.22 31.12
CA ASN A 155 -47.87 16.42 29.99
C ASN A 155 -48.55 15.11 29.56
N ILE A 156 -48.74 14.17 30.48
CA ILE A 156 -49.34 12.87 30.19
C ILE A 156 -50.77 13.00 29.65
N VAL A 157 -51.10 12.21 28.64
CA VAL A 157 -52.46 12.08 28.06
C VAL A 157 -53.14 10.89 28.72
N LEU A 158 -54.09 11.13 29.64
CA LEU A 158 -54.70 10.06 30.45
C LEU A 158 -56.21 10.28 30.70
N LYS A 159 -56.67 11.51 30.91
CA LYS A 159 -58.09 11.82 31.18
C LYS A 159 -58.86 12.10 29.88
N GLU A 160 -60.19 12.04 29.94
CA GLU A 160 -61.08 12.17 28.76
C GLU A 160 -60.77 13.42 27.92
N ASP A 161 -60.62 14.59 28.56
CA ASP A 161 -60.31 15.84 27.86
C ASP A 161 -58.96 15.79 27.13
N ASP A 162 -57.95 15.07 27.64
CA ASP A 162 -56.63 15.00 26.98
C ASP A 162 -56.72 14.33 25.60
N TYR A 163 -57.60 13.34 25.47
CA TYR A 163 -57.84 12.62 24.21
C TYR A 163 -58.70 13.45 23.25
N LEU A 164 -59.69 14.20 23.77
CA LEU A 164 -60.54 15.08 22.95
C LEU A 164 -59.76 16.27 22.40
N ASP A 165 -58.91 16.88 23.23
CA ASP A 165 -58.13 18.06 22.89
C ASP A 165 -56.71 17.71 22.41
N TYR A 166 -56.44 16.44 22.06
CA TYR A 166 -55.09 15.99 21.70
C TYR A 166 -54.45 16.82 20.59
N HIS A 167 -55.19 17.12 19.52
CA HIS A 167 -54.70 17.93 18.40
C HIS A 167 -54.44 19.40 18.76
N LEU A 168 -55.03 19.90 19.86
CA LEU A 168 -54.80 21.25 20.38
C LEU A 168 -53.59 21.28 21.32
N ASN A 169 -53.39 20.21 22.09
CA ASN A 169 -52.31 20.08 23.07
C ASN A 169 -50.98 19.65 22.45
N PHE A 170 -51.02 18.85 21.38
CA PHE A 170 -49.86 18.28 20.68
C PHE A 170 -49.92 18.48 19.15
N PRO A 171 -50.15 19.71 18.64
CA PRO A 171 -50.29 19.94 17.20
C PRO A 171 -49.05 19.55 16.41
N MET A 172 -47.84 19.88 16.89
CA MET A 172 -46.61 19.61 16.12
C MET A 172 -46.22 18.14 16.16
N ILE A 173 -46.35 17.48 17.31
CA ILE A 173 -46.18 16.03 17.40
C ILE A 173 -47.21 15.31 16.51
N SER A 174 -48.47 15.78 16.49
CA SER A 174 -49.49 15.21 15.61
C SER A 174 -49.11 15.32 14.13
N THR A 175 -48.60 16.48 13.69
CA THR A 175 -48.10 16.68 12.32
C THR A 175 -46.87 15.81 12.01
N LEU A 176 -45.92 15.70 12.95
CA LEU A 176 -44.75 14.85 12.79
C LEU A 176 -45.14 13.38 12.63
N ILE A 177 -46.01 12.86 13.50
CA ILE A 177 -46.54 11.50 13.39
C ILE A 177 -47.23 11.29 12.04
N GLN A 178 -48.05 12.24 11.58
CA GLN A 178 -48.67 12.16 10.25
C GLN A 178 -47.63 12.02 9.14
N SER A 179 -46.59 12.86 9.15
CA SER A 179 -45.50 12.80 8.17
C SER A 179 -44.75 11.46 8.20
N LEU A 180 -44.54 10.89 9.38
CA LEU A 180 -43.86 9.60 9.52
C LEU A 180 -44.72 8.48 8.94
N ILE A 181 -46.00 8.42 9.29
CA ILE A 181 -46.94 7.38 8.81
C ILE A 181 -47.09 7.44 7.28
N MET A 182 -47.05 8.62 6.66
CA MET A 182 -47.18 8.76 5.20
C MET A 182 -46.01 8.14 4.43
N ASN A 183 -44.79 8.21 4.97
CA ASN A 183 -43.57 7.87 4.24
C ASN A 183 -42.89 6.57 4.70
N HIS A 184 -43.37 5.94 5.75
CA HIS A 184 -42.73 4.79 6.40
C HIS A 184 -43.69 3.61 6.53
N THR A 185 -43.11 2.41 6.61
CA THR A 185 -43.83 1.20 7.01
C THR A 185 -44.02 1.20 8.52
N LEU A 186 -45.22 0.90 9.00
CA LEU A 186 -45.52 0.84 10.43
C LEU A 186 -45.52 -0.60 10.94
N LEU A 187 -44.93 -0.83 12.10
CA LEU A 187 -45.08 -2.07 12.86
C LEU A 187 -45.52 -1.77 14.29
N PHE A 188 -46.70 -2.24 14.69
CA PHE A 188 -47.18 -2.16 16.07
C PHE A 188 -46.79 -3.40 16.87
N VAL A 189 -46.20 -3.20 18.05
CA VAL A 189 -45.83 -4.28 18.98
C VAL A 189 -46.22 -3.89 20.41
N GLY A 190 -46.87 -4.80 21.13
CA GLY A 190 -47.31 -4.56 22.51
C GLY A 190 -48.34 -3.43 22.64
N TYR A 191 -49.01 -3.08 21.54
CA TYR A 191 -49.94 -1.97 21.45
C TYR A 191 -51.39 -2.47 21.32
N SER A 192 -52.34 -1.68 21.80
CA SER A 192 -53.77 -1.94 21.58
C SER A 192 -54.30 -1.00 20.49
N LEU A 193 -54.85 -1.55 19.41
CA LEU A 193 -55.49 -0.78 18.33
C LEU A 193 -56.79 -0.07 18.76
N SER A 194 -57.09 0.01 20.07
CA SER A 194 -58.25 0.70 20.64
C SER A 194 -58.00 2.18 20.93
N ASP A 195 -56.78 2.68 20.76
CA ASP A 195 -56.43 4.09 21.01
C ASP A 195 -57.12 5.04 20.01
N SER A 196 -57.93 5.97 20.50
CA SER A 196 -58.66 6.91 19.64
C SER A 196 -57.78 7.97 18.99
N THR A 197 -56.67 8.38 19.61
CA THR A 197 -55.77 9.42 19.07
C THR A 197 -55.05 8.92 17.83
N PHE A 198 -54.42 7.75 17.92
CA PHE A 198 -53.72 7.14 16.80
C PHE A 198 -54.71 6.76 15.68
N ASN A 199 -55.84 6.14 16.03
CA ASN A 199 -56.83 5.71 15.04
C ASN A 199 -57.39 6.88 14.22
N SER A 200 -57.58 8.05 14.82
CA SER A 200 -57.99 9.26 14.10
C SER A 200 -56.94 9.69 13.07
N ILE A 201 -55.66 9.75 13.48
CA ILE A 201 -54.54 10.12 12.60
C ILE A 201 -54.39 9.10 11.46
N PHE A 202 -54.37 7.81 11.78
CA PHE A 202 -54.16 6.75 10.81
C PHE A 202 -55.31 6.65 9.81
N ARG A 203 -56.58 6.74 10.25
CA ARG A 203 -57.74 6.76 9.36
C ARG A 203 -57.75 7.94 8.42
N MET A 204 -57.30 9.11 8.88
CA MET A 204 -57.17 10.29 8.01
C MET A 204 -56.23 9.98 6.84
N ILE A 205 -55.04 9.45 7.12
CA ILE A 205 -54.03 9.13 6.11
C ILE A 205 -54.52 8.02 5.17
N GLN A 206 -55.06 6.93 5.71
CA GLN A 206 -55.58 5.81 4.92
C GLN A 206 -56.74 6.25 3.99
N ASN A 207 -57.62 7.13 4.46
CA ASN A 207 -58.71 7.65 3.62
C ASN A 207 -58.21 8.57 2.51
N THR A 208 -57.14 9.34 2.75
CA THR A 208 -56.55 10.26 1.77
C THR A 208 -55.80 9.51 0.66
N PHE A 209 -54.97 8.51 1.00
CA PHE A 209 -54.10 7.82 0.04
C PHE A 209 -54.64 6.48 -0.47
N LYS A 210 -55.59 5.85 0.24
CA LYS A 210 -56.23 4.58 -0.15
C LYS A 210 -55.20 3.50 -0.54
N LEU A 211 -55.15 3.13 -1.83
CA LEU A 211 -54.27 2.09 -2.35
C LEU A 211 -52.79 2.51 -2.38
N ASP A 212 -52.51 3.81 -2.38
CA ASP A 212 -51.14 4.35 -2.38
C ASP A 212 -50.57 4.51 -0.96
N ALA A 213 -51.36 4.22 0.08
CA ALA A 213 -50.91 4.28 1.46
C ALA A 213 -49.88 3.18 1.75
N LYS A 214 -48.86 3.50 2.56
CA LYS A 214 -47.91 2.49 3.06
C LYS A 214 -48.64 1.47 3.94
N ASN A 215 -48.19 0.22 3.87
CA ASN A 215 -48.74 -0.86 4.68
C ASN A 215 -48.40 -0.66 6.17
N ALA A 216 -49.34 -1.02 7.03
CA ALA A 216 -49.11 -1.11 8.46
C ALA A 216 -49.28 -2.56 8.93
N TYR A 217 -48.42 -3.01 9.84
CA TYR A 217 -48.42 -4.36 10.38
C TYR A 217 -48.68 -4.31 11.87
N PHE A 218 -49.56 -5.17 12.36
CA PHE A 218 -49.88 -5.29 13.77
C PHE A 218 -49.52 -6.68 14.27
N TYR A 219 -48.52 -6.77 15.15
CA TYR A 219 -48.15 -8.03 15.78
C TYR A 219 -48.98 -8.28 17.04
N THR A 220 -49.59 -9.47 17.13
CA THR A 220 -50.25 -9.97 18.34
C THR A 220 -49.75 -11.38 18.71
N PRO A 221 -49.43 -11.63 19.99
CA PRO A 221 -49.06 -12.96 20.48
C PRO A 221 -50.26 -13.92 20.62
N GLU A 222 -51.49 -13.39 20.57
CA GLU A 222 -52.74 -14.17 20.60
C GLU A 222 -53.32 -14.33 19.20
N GLU A 223 -53.96 -15.48 18.93
CA GLU A 223 -54.61 -15.77 17.65
C GLU A 223 -55.87 -14.91 17.48
N PRO A 224 -55.87 -13.96 16.53
CA PRO A 224 -57.05 -13.16 16.24
C PRO A 224 -57.99 -13.94 15.32
N SER A 225 -59.30 -13.86 15.60
CA SER A 225 -60.30 -14.47 14.73
C SER A 225 -60.22 -13.91 13.30
N MET A 226 -60.60 -14.72 12.32
CA MET A 226 -60.57 -14.30 10.91
C MET A 226 -61.39 -13.04 10.63
N ILE A 227 -62.47 -12.83 11.40
CA ILE A 227 -63.30 -11.62 11.35
C ILE A 227 -62.49 -10.38 11.75
N ILE A 228 -61.68 -10.47 12.81
CA ILE A 228 -60.81 -9.37 13.28
C ILE A 228 -59.71 -9.08 12.25
N ARG A 229 -59.09 -10.12 11.69
CA ARG A 229 -58.08 -9.98 10.64
C ARG A 229 -58.62 -9.22 9.43
N GLU A 230 -59.79 -9.60 8.93
CA GLU A 230 -60.45 -8.93 7.80
C GLU A 230 -60.90 -7.51 8.14
N TYR A 231 -61.37 -7.26 9.37
CA TYR A 231 -61.76 -5.92 9.82
C TYR A 231 -60.60 -4.91 9.77
N TYR A 232 -59.43 -5.30 10.27
CA TYR A 232 -58.24 -4.45 10.27
C TYR A 232 -57.54 -4.39 8.90
N LYS A 233 -57.56 -5.48 8.14
CA LYS A 233 -57.04 -5.49 6.76
C LYS A 233 -57.77 -4.48 5.87
N LYS A 234 -59.10 -4.36 6.02
CA LYS A 234 -59.91 -3.32 5.34
C LYS A 234 -59.58 -1.89 5.78
N GLN A 235 -58.91 -1.71 6.92
CA GLN A 235 -58.41 -0.42 7.40
C GLN A 235 -56.94 -0.19 7.05
N GLY A 236 -56.30 -1.07 6.30
CA GLY A 236 -54.88 -0.96 5.91
C GLY A 236 -53.89 -1.54 6.92
N ILE A 237 -54.36 -2.34 7.89
CA ILE A 237 -53.53 -2.98 8.93
C ILE A 237 -53.51 -4.49 8.74
N PHE A 238 -52.34 -5.06 8.46
CA PHE A 238 -52.11 -6.49 8.36
C PHE A 238 -51.77 -7.09 9.72
N ILE A 239 -52.61 -8.00 10.22
CA ILE A 239 -52.36 -8.66 11.51
C ILE A 239 -51.42 -9.86 11.34
N ILE A 240 -50.34 -9.85 12.11
CA ILE A 240 -49.31 -10.90 12.17
C ILE A 240 -49.40 -11.60 13.53
N SER A 241 -49.40 -12.92 13.52
CA SER A 241 -49.29 -13.76 14.72
C SER A 241 -48.38 -14.95 14.41
N ASN A 242 -47.52 -15.30 15.35
CA ASN A 242 -46.73 -16.55 15.30
C ASN A 242 -47.60 -17.69 15.86
N GLU A 243 -48.44 -18.23 14.99
CA GLU A 243 -49.10 -19.52 15.19
C GLU A 243 -48.03 -20.61 15.02
N GLU A 244 -48.03 -21.60 15.93
CA GLU A 244 -47.06 -22.71 16.01
C GLU A 244 -45.67 -22.39 16.59
N ASN A 245 -45.56 -22.47 17.92
CA ASN A 245 -44.33 -22.94 18.58
C ASN A 245 -44.74 -23.71 19.85
N LEU A 246 -44.84 -25.04 19.72
CA LEU A 246 -44.99 -25.98 20.82
C LEU A 246 -43.62 -26.18 21.48
N GLY A 247 -43.21 -25.21 22.29
CA GLY A 247 -41.96 -25.27 23.04
C GLY A 247 -42.11 -24.67 24.43
N GLN A 248 -42.04 -25.56 25.44
CA GLN A 248 -42.00 -25.32 26.89
C GLN A 248 -43.32 -24.95 27.59
N GLU A 249 -43.85 -25.93 28.32
CA GLU A 249 -44.84 -25.75 29.38
C GLU A 249 -44.27 -24.82 30.46
N THR A 250 -44.78 -23.59 30.54
CA THR A 250 -44.63 -22.71 31.71
C THR A 250 -46.01 -22.29 32.20
N SER A 251 -46.19 -22.35 33.52
CA SER A 251 -47.47 -22.40 34.23
C SER A 251 -48.25 -21.08 34.36
N GLU A 252 -47.84 -20.00 33.67
CA GLU A 252 -48.48 -18.68 33.80
C GLU A 252 -48.74 -18.03 32.44
N LYS A 253 -50.00 -17.61 32.20
CA LYS A 253 -50.47 -17.01 30.94
C LYS A 253 -49.66 -15.78 30.50
N GLN A 254 -49.17 -14.99 31.45
CA GLN A 254 -48.43 -13.75 31.20
C GLN A 254 -46.99 -14.00 30.70
N ASN A 255 -46.35 -15.09 31.12
CA ASN A 255 -45.03 -15.50 30.61
C ASN A 255 -45.10 -16.00 29.17
N LYS A 256 -46.20 -16.64 28.76
CA LYS A 256 -46.37 -17.15 27.39
C LYS A 256 -46.47 -16.04 26.33
N LEU A 257 -47.17 -14.94 26.62
CA LEU A 257 -47.30 -13.80 25.71
C LEU A 257 -45.97 -13.08 25.53
N TYR A 258 -45.21 -12.94 26.61
CA TYR A 258 -43.85 -12.39 26.59
C TYR A 258 -42.92 -13.22 25.72
N CYS A 259 -42.87 -14.55 25.92
CA CYS A 259 -42.01 -15.43 25.11
C CYS A 259 -42.36 -15.34 23.62
N ARG A 260 -43.64 -15.35 23.24
CA ARG A 260 -44.04 -15.22 21.83
C ARG A 260 -43.62 -13.89 21.21
N THR A 261 -43.78 -12.79 21.96
CA THR A 261 -43.35 -11.47 21.51
C THR A 261 -41.84 -11.40 21.38
N LYS A 262 -41.13 -12.02 22.31
CA LYS A 262 -39.68 -12.18 22.26
C LYS A 262 -39.26 -12.94 21.01
N ASP A 263 -39.85 -14.10 20.72
CA ASP A 263 -39.53 -14.90 19.53
C ASP A 263 -39.76 -14.08 18.24
N PHE A 264 -40.86 -13.32 18.15
CA PHE A 264 -41.14 -12.46 17.01
C PHE A 264 -40.09 -11.35 16.84
N LEU A 265 -39.75 -10.65 17.93
CA LEU A 265 -38.70 -9.64 17.90
C LEU A 265 -37.32 -10.25 17.65
N GLU A 266 -37.05 -11.47 18.10
CA GLU A 266 -35.83 -12.22 17.78
C GLU A 266 -35.76 -12.48 16.27
N VAL A 267 -36.83 -13.00 15.66
CA VAL A 267 -36.93 -13.20 14.20
C VAL A 267 -36.66 -11.90 13.43
N LEU A 268 -37.12 -10.75 13.92
CA LEU A 268 -36.85 -9.44 13.30
C LEU A 268 -35.44 -8.91 13.59
N SER A 269 -34.91 -9.13 14.79
CA SER A 269 -33.59 -8.68 15.24
C SER A 269 -32.45 -9.54 14.69
N GLU A 270 -32.77 -10.78 14.32
CA GLU A 270 -31.96 -11.61 13.46
C GLU A 270 -31.89 -10.93 12.09
N ASN A 271 -30.98 -9.95 11.99
CA ASN A 271 -29.99 -9.98 10.94
C ASN A 271 -29.32 -11.35 11.05
N ARG A 272 -29.99 -12.40 10.56
CA ARG A 272 -29.20 -13.43 9.91
C ARG A 272 -28.29 -12.62 8.99
N SER A 273 -26.98 -12.67 9.26
CA SER A 273 -26.06 -13.16 8.24
C SER A 273 -26.87 -14.16 7.44
N GLN A 274 -27.55 -13.68 6.40
CA GLN A 274 -28.47 -14.50 5.66
C GLN A 274 -27.57 -15.63 5.21
N ASP A 275 -27.79 -16.86 5.74
CA ASP A 275 -26.94 -17.99 5.37
C ASP A 275 -26.90 -17.94 3.86
N VAL A 276 -25.72 -17.71 3.31
CA VAL A 276 -25.62 -17.45 1.88
C VAL A 276 -25.92 -18.78 1.20
N ASN A 277 -27.13 -18.90 0.67
CA ASN A 277 -27.71 -20.16 0.20
C ASN A 277 -28.06 -20.11 -1.30
N ASN A 278 -27.98 -18.93 -1.92
CA ASN A 278 -28.18 -18.71 -3.34
C ASN A 278 -27.33 -17.50 -3.80
N ALA A 279 -27.30 -17.27 -5.11
CA ALA A 279 -26.52 -16.21 -5.72
C ALA A 279 -26.99 -14.80 -5.32
N ASP A 280 -28.30 -14.56 -5.15
CA ASP A 280 -28.83 -13.26 -4.73
C ASP A 280 -28.39 -12.90 -3.29
N ASP A 281 -28.39 -13.87 -2.38
CA ASP A 281 -27.89 -13.69 -1.01
C ASP A 281 -26.40 -13.33 -1.02
N LEU A 282 -25.61 -13.98 -1.89
CA LEU A 282 -24.19 -13.70 -2.08
C LEU A 282 -23.97 -12.30 -2.66
N TRP A 283 -24.75 -11.91 -3.65
CA TRP A 283 -24.73 -10.56 -4.22
C TRP A 283 -25.05 -9.51 -3.16
N ASN A 284 -26.16 -9.66 -2.41
CA ASN A 284 -26.54 -8.74 -1.34
C ASN A 284 -25.47 -8.59 -0.26
N GLN A 285 -24.64 -9.62 -0.09
CA GLN A 285 -23.52 -9.58 0.84
C GLN A 285 -22.32 -8.81 0.27
N LEU A 286 -22.00 -8.98 -1.02
CA LEU A 286 -20.82 -8.41 -1.69
C LEU A 286 -21.07 -7.09 -2.43
N ALA A 287 -22.32 -6.69 -2.66
CA ALA A 287 -22.71 -5.55 -3.52
C ALA A 287 -21.99 -4.25 -3.18
N PHE A 288 -21.72 -3.99 -1.90
CA PHE A 288 -20.97 -2.81 -1.48
C PHE A 288 -19.55 -2.70 -2.09
N LEU A 289 -18.89 -3.84 -2.38
CA LEU A 289 -17.58 -3.87 -3.03
C LEU A 289 -17.65 -3.38 -4.48
N ASP A 290 -18.84 -3.36 -5.10
CA ASP A 290 -19.01 -2.84 -6.46
C ASP A 290 -18.70 -1.33 -6.56
N ARG A 291 -18.64 -0.62 -5.43
CA ARG A 291 -18.15 0.76 -5.39
C ARG A 291 -16.66 0.89 -5.71
N LEU A 292 -15.89 -0.18 -5.54
CA LEU A 292 -14.48 -0.23 -5.92
C LEU A 292 -14.35 -0.39 -7.43
N SER A 293 -13.27 0.17 -7.97
CA SER A 293 -12.87 -0.06 -9.37
C SER A 293 -12.09 -1.37 -9.52
N PHE A 294 -11.43 -1.81 -8.45
CA PHE A 294 -10.82 -3.13 -8.34
C PHE A 294 -10.96 -3.69 -6.93
N ILE A 295 -11.25 -4.98 -6.82
CA ILE A 295 -11.50 -5.71 -5.58
C ILE A 295 -10.34 -6.68 -5.37
N ASP A 296 -9.73 -6.64 -4.19
CA ASP A 296 -8.71 -7.61 -3.82
C ASP A 296 -9.31 -9.03 -3.80
N ALA A 297 -8.61 -10.01 -4.36
CA ALA A 297 -9.12 -11.38 -4.44
C ALA A 297 -9.50 -11.95 -3.05
N LYS A 298 -8.76 -11.58 -2.00
CA LYS A 298 -9.04 -12.03 -0.62
C LYS A 298 -10.24 -11.31 0.00
N ASP A 299 -10.70 -10.18 -0.55
CA ASP A 299 -11.87 -9.46 -0.03
C ASP A 299 -13.17 -10.22 -0.33
N PHE A 300 -13.28 -10.89 -1.48
CA PHE A 300 -14.40 -11.80 -1.75
C PHE A 300 -14.55 -12.85 -0.66
N SER A 301 -13.46 -13.50 -0.28
CA SER A 301 -13.48 -14.50 0.79
C SER A 301 -13.79 -13.90 2.16
N ARG A 302 -13.30 -12.69 2.44
CA ARG A 302 -13.52 -12.01 3.71
C ARG A 302 -14.98 -11.62 3.91
N TYR A 303 -15.65 -11.20 2.84
CA TYR A 303 -16.99 -10.61 2.93
C TYR A 303 -18.11 -11.53 2.49
N SER A 304 -17.86 -12.62 1.75
CA SER A 304 -18.94 -13.49 1.23
C SER A 304 -19.68 -14.33 2.28
N ASP A 305 -19.16 -14.40 3.51
CA ASP A 305 -19.71 -15.18 4.64
C ASP A 305 -19.94 -16.68 4.36
N LEU A 306 -19.30 -17.24 3.34
CA LEU A 306 -19.37 -18.66 2.95
C LEU A 306 -18.39 -19.55 3.75
N LYS A 307 -18.02 -19.13 4.96
CA LYS A 307 -16.91 -19.73 5.73
C LYS A 307 -17.08 -21.25 5.86
N LYS A 308 -15.99 -21.99 5.65
CA LYS A 308 -15.91 -23.47 5.66
C LYS A 308 -16.61 -24.20 4.50
N ARG A 309 -17.35 -23.50 3.62
CA ARG A 309 -17.95 -24.07 2.40
C ARG A 309 -17.09 -23.84 1.16
N VAL A 310 -16.06 -23.01 1.28
CA VAL A 310 -15.24 -22.53 0.17
C VAL A 310 -13.78 -22.44 0.59
N LEU A 311 -12.88 -22.56 -0.36
CA LEU A 311 -11.45 -22.37 -0.21
C LEU A 311 -10.98 -21.27 -1.15
N ASN A 312 -9.94 -20.55 -0.71
CA ASN A 312 -9.19 -19.64 -1.56
C ASN A 312 -7.87 -20.36 -1.90
N TRP A 313 -7.69 -20.65 -3.18
CA TRP A 313 -6.49 -21.27 -3.73
C TRP A 313 -5.92 -20.30 -4.75
N ASP A 314 -4.93 -19.52 -4.31
CA ASP A 314 -4.16 -18.67 -5.20
C ASP A 314 -5.03 -17.60 -5.92
N ASP A 315 -5.37 -17.85 -7.19
CA ASP A 315 -6.23 -17.07 -8.06
C ASP A 315 -7.65 -17.65 -8.22
N GLU A 316 -8.00 -18.66 -7.43
CA GLU A 316 -9.29 -19.34 -7.42
C GLU A 316 -10.01 -19.18 -6.06
N TYR A 317 -11.33 -18.97 -6.12
CA TYR A 317 -12.19 -19.02 -4.95
C TYR A 317 -13.26 -20.09 -5.12
N CYS A 318 -13.03 -21.31 -4.62
CA CYS A 318 -13.77 -22.51 -5.03
C CYS A 318 -14.64 -23.11 -3.93
N TRP A 319 -15.70 -23.82 -4.32
CA TRP A 319 -16.48 -24.66 -3.40
C TRP A 319 -15.61 -25.76 -2.78
N PHE A 320 -15.83 -26.01 -1.49
CA PHE A 320 -15.11 -27.02 -0.71
C PHE A 320 -16.07 -27.83 0.17
N GLY A 321 -15.85 -29.14 0.21
CA GLY A 321 -16.68 -30.07 1.01
C GLY A 321 -17.98 -30.48 0.32
N ASN A 322 -19.01 -30.74 1.14
CA ASN A 322 -20.25 -31.44 0.77
C ASN A 322 -21.07 -30.70 -0.31
N ASP A 323 -21.41 -31.40 -1.40
CA ASP A 323 -22.13 -30.85 -2.56
C ASP A 323 -23.54 -30.32 -2.22
N GLN A 324 -24.14 -30.77 -1.13
CA GLN A 324 -25.49 -30.36 -0.71
C GLN A 324 -25.63 -28.88 -0.31
N LEU A 325 -24.52 -28.18 -0.06
CA LEU A 325 -24.51 -26.76 0.32
C LEU A 325 -24.08 -25.82 -0.81
N ARG A 326 -23.80 -26.36 -2.00
CA ARG A 326 -23.42 -25.58 -3.18
C ARG A 326 -24.66 -25.07 -3.90
N PHE A 327 -24.56 -23.91 -4.52
CA PHE A 327 -25.59 -23.34 -5.38
C PHE A 327 -24.95 -22.73 -6.63
N GLU A 328 -25.74 -22.64 -7.70
CA GLU A 328 -25.30 -22.12 -9.01
C GLU A 328 -25.21 -20.58 -8.97
N ILE A 329 -24.16 -20.04 -9.57
CA ILE A 329 -23.87 -18.60 -9.58
C ILE A 329 -23.54 -18.09 -10.98
N ASP A 330 -23.05 -18.93 -11.91
CA ASP A 330 -22.65 -18.48 -13.27
C ASP A 330 -23.79 -17.77 -14.04
N GLY A 331 -25.06 -18.05 -13.70
CA GLY A 331 -26.22 -17.34 -14.23
C GLY A 331 -26.49 -15.93 -13.67
N HIS A 332 -25.80 -15.49 -12.62
CA HIS A 332 -26.03 -14.19 -11.97
C HIS A 332 -25.16 -13.08 -12.62
N GLU A 333 -25.80 -12.17 -13.34
CA GLU A 333 -25.13 -11.18 -14.19
C GLU A 333 -24.24 -10.21 -13.39
N GLU A 334 -24.73 -9.69 -12.28
CA GLU A 334 -24.03 -8.68 -11.48
C GLU A 334 -22.77 -9.24 -10.81
N LEU A 335 -22.83 -10.45 -10.24
CA LEU A 335 -21.65 -11.12 -9.69
C LEU A 335 -20.62 -11.41 -10.79
N ARG A 336 -21.07 -11.91 -11.95
CA ARG A 336 -20.19 -12.17 -13.09
C ARG A 336 -19.48 -10.90 -13.56
N ILE A 337 -20.21 -9.79 -13.67
CA ILE A 337 -19.64 -8.48 -14.03
C ILE A 337 -18.65 -8.01 -12.97
N MET A 338 -18.99 -8.10 -11.69
CA MET A 338 -18.12 -7.68 -10.58
C MET A 338 -16.79 -8.44 -10.62
N VAL A 339 -16.82 -9.78 -10.70
CA VAL A 339 -15.58 -10.58 -10.63
C VAL A 339 -14.77 -10.42 -11.93
N SER A 340 -15.40 -10.47 -13.10
CA SER A 340 -14.70 -10.41 -14.39
C SER A 340 -14.08 -9.04 -14.69
N LYS A 341 -14.71 -7.95 -14.25
CA LYS A 341 -14.26 -6.58 -14.56
C LYS A 341 -13.51 -5.89 -13.44
N LYS A 342 -13.47 -6.47 -12.23
CA LYS A 342 -12.87 -5.83 -11.05
C LYS A 342 -11.95 -6.74 -10.24
N SER A 343 -11.60 -7.94 -10.72
CA SER A 343 -10.67 -8.82 -10.01
C SER A 343 -9.79 -9.60 -10.99
N LEU A 344 -8.75 -10.25 -10.44
CA LEU A 344 -7.87 -11.17 -11.17
C LEU A 344 -8.20 -12.65 -10.90
N LEU A 345 -9.33 -12.97 -10.25
CA LEU A 345 -9.69 -14.36 -9.97
C LEU A 345 -10.01 -15.11 -11.26
N ASN A 346 -9.28 -16.19 -11.57
CA ASN A 346 -9.53 -17.06 -12.73
C ASN A 346 -10.73 -17.98 -12.52
N ARG A 347 -11.05 -18.29 -11.26
CA ARG A 347 -12.27 -18.99 -10.90
C ARG A 347 -12.94 -18.34 -9.70
N PHE A 348 -14.24 -18.12 -9.79
CA PHE A 348 -15.09 -17.70 -8.69
C PHE A 348 -16.27 -18.65 -8.56
N LEU A 349 -16.11 -19.58 -7.63
CA LEU A 349 -17.02 -20.67 -7.29
C LEU A 349 -17.20 -21.59 -8.50
N ASP A 350 -18.37 -21.58 -9.13
CA ASP A 350 -18.66 -22.31 -10.37
C ASP A 350 -18.41 -21.48 -11.65
N MET A 351 -18.01 -20.21 -11.53
CA MET A 351 -17.64 -19.36 -12.67
C MET A 351 -16.17 -19.51 -13.07
N GLU A 352 -15.93 -19.82 -14.34
CA GLU A 352 -14.61 -19.68 -14.95
C GLU A 352 -14.50 -18.33 -15.66
N ILE A 353 -13.39 -17.63 -15.43
CA ILE A 353 -13.17 -16.28 -15.95
C ILE A 353 -11.94 -16.29 -16.85
N GLY A 354 -12.18 -16.16 -18.15
CA GLY A 354 -11.13 -16.11 -19.15
C GLY A 354 -10.50 -14.73 -19.30
N GLU A 355 -9.29 -14.73 -19.87
CA GLU A 355 -8.57 -13.54 -20.35
C GLU A 355 -8.97 -13.22 -21.81
N PRO A 356 -8.85 -11.95 -22.27
CA PRO A 356 -8.35 -10.78 -21.56
C PRO A 356 -9.41 -10.04 -20.70
N ARG A 357 -8.99 -9.44 -19.59
CA ARG A 357 -9.90 -8.61 -18.74
C ARG A 357 -9.96 -7.13 -19.13
N ASP A 358 -11.17 -6.59 -19.23
CA ASP A 358 -11.44 -5.15 -19.38
C ASP A 358 -11.53 -4.47 -17.99
N LEU A 359 -10.40 -4.38 -17.30
CA LEU A 359 -10.30 -3.71 -15.99
C LEU A 359 -10.31 -2.19 -16.18
N LYS A 360 -11.24 -1.50 -15.51
CA LYS A 360 -11.40 -0.04 -15.60
C LYS A 360 -11.12 0.63 -14.28
N GLY A 361 -10.17 1.57 -14.29
CA GLY A 361 -9.84 2.38 -13.12
C GLY A 361 -10.92 3.42 -12.79
N ASN A 362 -10.80 4.00 -11.59
CA ASN A 362 -11.69 5.02 -11.08
C ASN A 362 -11.63 6.28 -11.97
N ARG A 363 -12.65 6.48 -12.80
CA ARG A 363 -12.73 7.61 -13.74
C ARG A 363 -12.77 8.95 -13.03
N PHE A 364 -13.41 9.03 -11.87
CA PHE A 364 -13.55 10.26 -11.09
C PHE A 364 -12.18 10.75 -10.56
N LEU A 365 -11.36 9.83 -10.06
CA LEU A 365 -10.05 10.13 -9.47
C LEU A 365 -8.88 10.08 -10.47
N SER A 366 -9.06 9.44 -11.62
CA SER A 366 -8.03 9.17 -12.64
C SER A 366 -7.13 10.36 -12.97
N LYS A 367 -7.71 11.57 -13.11
CA LYS A 367 -6.93 12.77 -13.46
C LYS A 367 -5.99 13.20 -12.34
N ALA A 368 -6.42 13.12 -11.08
CA ALA A 368 -5.57 13.43 -9.93
C ALA A 368 -4.50 12.35 -9.73
N PHE A 369 -4.88 11.08 -9.90
CA PHE A 369 -3.96 9.96 -9.79
C PHE A 369 -2.89 9.97 -10.89
N LYS A 370 -3.23 10.32 -12.13
CA LYS A 370 -2.25 10.47 -13.22
C LYS A 370 -1.18 11.52 -12.89
N LEU A 371 -1.56 12.65 -12.29
CA LEU A 371 -0.60 13.66 -11.82
C LEU A 371 0.33 13.08 -10.73
N TYR A 372 -0.20 12.23 -9.86
CA TYR A 372 0.60 11.53 -8.85
C TYR A 372 1.58 10.51 -9.48
N GLU A 373 1.14 9.74 -10.47
CA GLU A 373 2.01 8.81 -11.23
C GLU A 373 3.13 9.56 -11.96
N GLU A 374 2.82 10.74 -12.52
CA GLU A 374 3.77 11.65 -13.16
C GLU A 374 4.63 12.45 -12.16
N LYS A 375 4.57 12.13 -10.85
CA LYS A 375 5.34 12.76 -9.76
C LYS A 375 5.07 14.26 -9.54
N GLN A 376 4.01 14.79 -10.14
CA GLN A 376 3.53 16.16 -9.95
C GLN A 376 2.69 16.30 -8.68
N TYR A 377 3.31 16.07 -7.52
CA TYR A 377 2.61 15.93 -6.24
C TYR A 377 1.80 17.16 -5.83
N SER A 378 2.33 18.36 -6.02
CA SER A 378 1.60 19.60 -5.73
C SER A 378 0.32 19.75 -6.56
N LEU A 379 0.39 19.43 -7.86
CA LEU A 379 -0.78 19.46 -8.75
C LEU A 379 -1.76 18.33 -8.42
N ALA A 380 -1.25 17.14 -8.10
CA ALA A 380 -2.07 16.02 -7.65
C ALA A 380 -2.86 16.37 -6.38
N LYS A 381 -2.20 16.93 -5.35
CA LYS A 381 -2.87 17.37 -4.10
C LYS A 381 -3.95 18.40 -4.37
N ALA A 382 -3.65 19.43 -5.16
CA ALA A 382 -4.62 20.44 -5.52
C ALA A 382 -5.85 19.82 -6.21
N LYS A 383 -5.62 18.87 -7.12
CA LYS A 383 -6.70 18.19 -7.83
C LYS A 383 -7.52 17.26 -6.93
N PHE A 384 -6.89 16.53 -6.01
CA PHE A 384 -7.61 15.71 -5.02
C PHE A 384 -8.50 16.57 -4.12
N ARG A 385 -8.04 17.75 -3.67
CA ARG A 385 -8.87 18.66 -2.86
C ARG A 385 -10.07 19.21 -3.64
N GLU A 386 -9.90 19.55 -4.92
CA GLU A 386 -11.03 19.94 -5.78
C GLU A 386 -12.07 18.81 -5.90
N LEU A 387 -11.61 17.58 -6.16
CA LEU A 387 -12.46 16.40 -6.30
C LEU A 387 -13.15 16.01 -4.98
N ALA A 388 -12.47 16.13 -3.84
CA ALA A 388 -13.06 15.92 -2.52
C ALA A 388 -14.28 16.84 -2.33
N ASN A 389 -14.11 18.14 -2.58
CA ASN A 389 -15.19 19.12 -2.42
C ASN A 389 -16.37 18.85 -3.37
N ILE A 390 -16.13 18.32 -4.57
CA ILE A 390 -17.17 17.91 -5.52
C ILE A 390 -17.90 16.67 -5.00
N ALA A 391 -17.16 15.62 -4.61
CA ALA A 391 -17.71 14.35 -4.13
C ALA A 391 -18.56 14.56 -2.86
N PHE A 392 -18.09 15.38 -1.92
CA PHE A 392 -18.84 15.71 -0.71
C PHE A 392 -20.19 16.38 -1.01
N ARG A 393 -20.22 17.36 -1.94
CA ARG A 393 -21.48 18.01 -2.36
C ARG A 393 -22.43 17.06 -3.06
N GLN A 394 -21.90 16.06 -3.76
CA GLN A 394 -22.67 15.01 -4.43
C GLN A 394 -23.08 13.87 -3.49
N LYS A 395 -22.64 13.90 -2.22
CA LYS A 395 -22.80 12.81 -1.24
C LYS A 395 -22.17 11.48 -1.69
N ASP A 396 -21.13 11.54 -2.52
CA ASP A 396 -20.28 10.40 -2.85
C ASP A 396 -19.17 10.29 -1.79
N TYR A 397 -19.54 9.73 -0.64
CA TYR A 397 -18.67 9.75 0.53
C TYR A 397 -17.44 8.87 0.36
N PHE A 398 -17.53 7.75 -0.36
CA PHE A 398 -16.38 6.88 -0.60
C PHE A 398 -15.29 7.60 -1.42
N ASN A 399 -15.63 8.20 -2.56
CA ASN A 399 -14.66 8.95 -3.36
C ASN A 399 -14.13 10.19 -2.62
N PHE A 400 -14.98 10.83 -1.80
CA PHE A 400 -14.56 11.92 -0.92
C PHE A 400 -13.48 11.46 0.07
N LEU A 401 -13.70 10.34 0.77
CA LEU A 401 -12.77 9.78 1.74
C LEU A 401 -11.45 9.35 1.08
N VAL A 402 -11.49 8.75 -0.12
CA VAL A 402 -10.28 8.42 -0.89
C VAL A 402 -9.51 9.68 -1.29
N CYS A 403 -10.19 10.76 -1.69
CA CYS A 403 -9.54 12.03 -1.98
C CYS A 403 -8.84 12.62 -0.76
N GLU A 404 -9.53 12.70 0.38
CA GLU A 404 -8.94 13.24 1.62
C GLU A 404 -7.81 12.35 2.14
N PHE A 405 -7.95 11.02 2.04
CA PHE A 405 -6.87 10.09 2.32
C PHE A 405 -5.63 10.39 1.48
N ASN A 406 -5.76 10.42 0.15
CA ASN A 406 -4.64 10.72 -0.75
C ASN A 406 -4.06 12.11 -0.51
N PHE A 407 -4.89 13.12 -0.24
CA PHE A 407 -4.43 14.46 0.10
C PHE A 407 -3.57 14.46 1.37
N GLN A 408 -3.92 13.68 2.39
CA GLN A 408 -3.10 13.52 3.58
C GLN A 408 -1.83 12.70 3.32
N GLN A 409 -1.90 11.68 2.48
CA GLN A 409 -0.77 10.78 2.21
C GLN A 409 0.31 11.38 1.34
N ILE A 410 -0.03 12.22 0.35
CA ILE A 410 0.98 12.80 -0.55
C ILE A 410 1.83 13.81 0.23
N GLN A 411 3.09 13.47 0.52
CA GLN A 411 4.05 14.38 1.15
C GLN A 411 4.79 15.20 0.09
N ILE A 412 4.74 16.53 0.21
CA ILE A 412 5.55 17.43 -0.63
C ILE A 412 6.90 17.58 0.06
N ILE A 413 7.93 16.93 -0.48
CA ILE A 413 9.29 16.92 0.08
C ILE A 413 10.15 18.04 -0.51
N ASP A 414 9.79 18.55 -1.69
CA ASP A 414 10.56 19.59 -2.38
C ASP A 414 10.45 20.94 -1.66
N ARG A 415 11.60 21.48 -1.24
CA ARG A 415 11.72 22.79 -0.59
C ARG A 415 11.52 23.95 -1.57
N TYR A 416 11.56 23.69 -2.88
CA TYR A 416 11.46 24.70 -3.94
C TYR A 416 10.09 24.75 -4.61
N GLU A 417 9.22 23.76 -4.42
CA GLU A 417 7.82 23.87 -4.85
C GLU A 417 7.12 24.96 -4.03
N LYS A 418 6.75 26.07 -4.68
CA LYS A 418 5.83 27.06 -4.09
C LYS A 418 4.56 26.33 -3.70
N THR A 419 4.25 26.28 -2.41
CA THR A 419 3.05 25.63 -1.89
C THR A 419 1.83 26.21 -2.62
N PRO A 420 1.13 25.43 -3.45
CA PRO A 420 -0.05 25.93 -4.14
C PRO A 420 -1.11 26.36 -3.12
N SER A 421 -1.82 27.45 -3.41
CA SER A 421 -3.04 27.77 -2.66
C SER A 421 -4.09 26.71 -3.00
N TYR A 422 -4.38 25.81 -2.07
CA TYR A 422 -5.45 24.83 -2.23
C TYR A 422 -6.81 25.48 -1.97
N ALA A 423 -7.89 24.88 -2.51
CA ALA A 423 -9.23 25.22 -2.07
C ALA A 423 -9.40 24.85 -0.58
N GLU A 424 -10.11 25.68 0.17
CA GLU A 424 -10.43 25.38 1.56
C GLU A 424 -11.22 24.06 1.64
N PRO A 425 -10.91 23.21 2.64
CA PRO A 425 -11.68 22.00 2.85
C PRO A 425 -13.10 22.35 3.31
N LEU A 426 -14.07 21.54 2.90
CA LEU A 426 -15.43 21.63 3.46
C LEU A 426 -15.52 21.09 4.90
N TYR A 427 -14.46 20.43 5.38
CA TYR A 427 -14.34 19.89 6.73
C TYR A 427 -12.87 19.93 7.20
N ASP A 428 -12.61 20.48 8.39
CA ASP A 428 -11.27 20.75 8.92
C ASP A 428 -10.88 19.86 10.13
N GLY A 429 -11.60 18.76 10.36
CA GLY A 429 -11.31 17.81 11.45
C GLY A 429 -10.47 16.60 11.03
N GLU A 430 -10.23 15.68 11.96
CA GLU A 430 -9.51 14.43 11.66
C GLU A 430 -10.31 13.52 10.73
N LEU A 431 -9.62 12.88 9.77
CA LEU A 431 -10.26 11.99 8.79
C LEU A 431 -10.89 10.76 9.47
N SER A 432 -10.30 10.26 10.55
CA SER A 432 -10.83 9.19 11.41
C SER A 432 -12.18 9.57 12.01
N GLU A 433 -12.27 10.73 12.65
CA GLU A 433 -13.50 11.25 13.26
C GLU A 433 -14.59 11.47 12.21
N LEU A 434 -14.24 12.06 11.08
CA LEU A 434 -15.17 12.24 9.96
C LEU A 434 -15.69 10.91 9.43
N THR A 435 -14.82 9.92 9.27
CA THR A 435 -15.20 8.59 8.79
C THR A 435 -16.25 7.98 9.73
N GLU A 436 -16.06 8.06 11.05
CA GLU A 436 -17.04 7.59 12.03
C GLU A 436 -18.36 8.38 11.99
N GLN A 437 -18.31 9.70 11.82
CA GLN A 437 -19.52 10.52 11.67
C GLN A 437 -20.33 10.11 10.44
N ILE A 438 -19.66 9.86 9.31
CA ILE A 438 -20.34 9.42 8.10
C ILE A 438 -20.93 8.01 8.32
N ILE A 439 -20.18 7.06 8.90
CA ILE A 439 -20.67 5.70 9.23
C ILE A 439 -21.95 5.73 10.08
N ASN A 440 -22.03 6.66 11.03
CA ASN A 440 -23.21 6.81 11.90
C ASN A 440 -24.42 7.41 11.16
N SER A 441 -24.18 8.19 10.10
CA SER A 441 -25.23 8.85 9.30
C SER A 441 -25.78 8.00 8.14
N VAL A 442 -25.04 6.98 7.67
CA VAL A 442 -25.41 6.15 6.52
C VAL A 442 -25.81 4.71 6.90
N THR A 443 -26.45 3.98 5.99
CA THR A 443 -26.85 2.58 6.19
C THR A 443 -26.72 1.75 4.91
N GLY A 444 -26.91 0.43 5.01
CA GLY A 444 -26.83 -0.49 3.88
C GLY A 444 -25.42 -0.57 3.29
N ASP A 445 -25.32 -0.72 1.97
CA ASP A 445 -24.04 -0.84 1.27
C ASP A 445 -23.16 0.40 1.40
N GLU A 446 -23.76 1.59 1.51
CA GLU A 446 -23.03 2.84 1.74
C GLU A 446 -22.26 2.79 3.08
N LYS A 447 -22.89 2.23 4.13
CA LYS A 447 -22.22 2.03 5.41
C LYS A 447 -21.10 0.99 5.30
N LYS A 448 -21.38 -0.16 4.66
CA LYS A 448 -20.40 -1.24 4.50
C LYS A 448 -19.13 -0.80 3.76
N ILE A 449 -19.26 0.01 2.70
CA ILE A 449 -18.09 0.48 1.94
C ILE A 449 -17.25 1.50 2.75
N ILE A 450 -17.89 2.32 3.60
CA ILE A 450 -17.15 3.25 4.47
C ILE A 450 -16.49 2.49 5.63
N GLU A 451 -17.13 1.47 6.19
CA GLU A 451 -16.50 0.56 7.15
C GLU A 451 -15.30 -0.17 6.52
N PHE A 452 -15.42 -0.63 5.27
CA PHE A 452 -14.29 -1.18 4.51
C PHE A 452 -13.16 -0.15 4.35
N PHE A 453 -13.48 1.10 3.99
CA PHE A 453 -12.48 2.16 3.90
C PHE A 453 -11.74 2.35 5.23
N ARG A 454 -12.46 2.47 6.34
CA ARG A 454 -11.88 2.61 7.68
C ARG A 454 -10.99 1.42 8.04
N ASP A 455 -11.51 0.21 7.90
CA ASP A 455 -10.88 -1.00 8.42
C ASP A 455 -9.76 -1.50 7.51
N SER A 456 -9.84 -1.25 6.21
CA SER A 456 -8.89 -1.76 5.22
C SER A 456 -7.91 -0.66 4.77
N ILE A 457 -8.41 0.46 4.26
CA ILE A 457 -7.62 1.49 3.56
C ILE A 457 -6.99 2.48 4.55
N LEU A 458 -7.81 3.13 5.39
CA LEU A 458 -7.38 4.20 6.30
C LEU A 458 -6.28 3.73 7.25
N ASN A 459 -6.40 2.51 7.76
CA ASN A 459 -5.44 1.89 8.68
C ASN A 459 -4.30 1.12 7.99
N PHE A 460 -4.21 1.16 6.65
CA PHE A 460 -3.22 0.42 5.84
C PHE A 460 -3.22 -1.11 6.03
N ASN A 461 -4.27 -1.69 6.62
CA ASN A 461 -4.37 -3.13 6.89
C ASN A 461 -4.25 -3.98 5.61
N PHE A 462 -4.65 -3.44 4.45
CA PHE A 462 -4.42 -4.12 3.18
C PHE A 462 -2.91 -4.32 2.86
N LEU A 463 -2.05 -3.34 3.16
CA LEU A 463 -0.60 -3.47 2.97
C LEU A 463 0.03 -4.44 3.97
N TYR A 464 -0.36 -4.38 5.24
CA TYR A 464 0.16 -5.30 6.27
C TYR A 464 -0.12 -6.76 5.92
N ARG A 465 -1.34 -7.07 5.48
CA ARG A 465 -1.72 -8.43 5.04
C ARG A 465 -0.92 -8.91 3.83
N LYS A 466 -0.63 -8.01 2.88
CA LYS A 466 0.20 -8.33 1.70
C LYS A 466 1.66 -8.56 2.08
N LEU A 467 2.19 -7.74 3.00
CA LEU A 467 3.56 -7.92 3.51
C LEU A 467 3.71 -9.25 4.25
N GLU A 468 2.76 -9.60 5.11
CA GLU A 468 2.73 -10.89 5.79
C GLU A 468 2.74 -12.04 4.78
N THR A 469 1.80 -12.04 3.82
CA THR A 469 1.71 -13.07 2.77
C THR A 469 3.02 -13.20 1.98
N ILE A 470 3.63 -12.08 1.60
CA ILE A 470 4.87 -12.09 0.79
C ILE A 470 6.09 -12.53 1.60
N ASN A 471 6.15 -12.25 2.91
CA ASN A 471 7.21 -12.78 3.76
C ASN A 471 7.09 -14.28 3.96
N GLU A 472 5.87 -14.80 4.18
CA GLU A 472 5.61 -16.24 4.27
C GLU A 472 6.07 -16.95 2.99
N LEU A 473 5.66 -16.44 1.82
CA LEU A 473 6.06 -17.01 0.53
C LEU A 473 7.57 -16.94 0.30
N PHE A 474 8.24 -15.89 0.76
CA PHE A 474 9.69 -15.80 0.68
C PHE A 474 10.38 -16.87 1.52
N ASP A 475 9.90 -17.11 2.75
CA ASP A 475 10.49 -18.13 3.61
C ASP A 475 10.33 -19.53 2.98
N GLU A 476 9.15 -19.86 2.44
CA GLU A 476 8.88 -21.11 1.72
C GLU A 476 9.78 -21.27 0.47
N ILE A 477 9.91 -20.24 -0.36
CA ILE A 477 10.74 -20.27 -1.58
C ILE A 477 12.23 -20.38 -1.22
N ARG A 478 12.66 -19.74 -0.14
CA ARG A 478 14.05 -19.85 0.33
C ARG A 478 14.35 -21.28 0.80
N GLU A 479 13.44 -21.92 1.53
CA GLU A 479 13.59 -23.32 1.92
C GLU A 479 13.58 -24.26 0.71
N GLU A 480 12.69 -24.02 -0.26
CA GLU A 480 12.67 -24.73 -1.54
C GLU A 480 14.01 -24.58 -2.28
N HIS A 481 14.52 -23.36 -2.41
CA HIS A 481 15.79 -23.05 -3.07
C HIS A 481 16.96 -23.81 -2.45
N GLU A 482 17.09 -23.78 -1.13
CA GLU A 482 18.15 -24.51 -0.41
C GLU A 482 18.03 -26.03 -0.56
N SER A 483 16.80 -26.55 -0.56
CA SER A 483 16.52 -27.97 -0.81
C SER A 483 16.90 -28.36 -2.25
N TYR A 484 16.50 -27.54 -3.23
CA TYR A 484 16.77 -27.78 -4.65
C TYR A 484 18.28 -27.80 -4.95
N ARG A 485 19.05 -26.88 -4.35
CA ARG A 485 20.52 -26.88 -4.43
C ARG A 485 21.19 -28.14 -3.86
N ARG A 486 20.50 -28.88 -3.00
CA ARG A 486 20.96 -30.16 -2.43
C ARG A 486 20.41 -31.38 -3.18
N GLY A 487 19.79 -31.17 -4.35
CA GLY A 487 19.18 -32.23 -5.16
C GLY A 487 17.76 -32.61 -4.75
N GLY A 488 17.13 -31.83 -3.86
CA GLY A 488 15.70 -31.94 -3.54
C GLY A 488 14.82 -31.41 -4.68
N TRP A 489 13.50 -31.50 -4.49
CA TRP A 489 12.52 -30.96 -5.45
C TRP A 489 11.21 -30.61 -4.73
N SER A 490 10.46 -29.64 -5.27
CA SER A 490 9.14 -29.26 -4.77
C SER A 490 8.14 -29.06 -5.91
N ALA A 491 6.89 -29.50 -5.69
CA ALA A 491 5.72 -29.19 -6.50
C ALA A 491 4.74 -28.34 -5.70
N ASN A 492 4.92 -27.03 -5.79
CA ASN A 492 4.08 -26.01 -5.17
C ASN A 492 3.77 -24.88 -6.17
N ASN A 493 3.05 -23.85 -5.71
CA ASN A 493 2.73 -22.64 -6.49
C ASN A 493 3.30 -21.36 -5.85
N HIS A 494 4.34 -21.44 -5.00
CA HIS A 494 4.75 -20.28 -4.20
C HIS A 494 5.18 -19.07 -5.05
N LEU A 495 5.93 -19.29 -6.12
CA LEU A 495 6.32 -18.22 -7.04
C LEU A 495 5.10 -17.56 -7.70
N PHE A 496 4.19 -18.36 -8.26
CA PHE A 496 2.94 -17.87 -8.83
C PHE A 496 2.11 -17.06 -7.80
N ASN A 497 2.06 -17.54 -6.56
CA ASN A 497 1.33 -16.87 -5.48
C ASN A 497 1.95 -15.52 -5.11
N ALA A 498 3.27 -15.42 -5.18
CA ALA A 498 3.97 -14.16 -4.96
C ALA A 498 3.66 -13.17 -6.09
N GLU A 499 3.77 -13.61 -7.35
CA GLU A 499 3.42 -12.83 -8.54
C GLU A 499 1.97 -12.34 -8.47
N PHE A 500 1.02 -13.25 -8.21
CA PHE A 500 -0.39 -12.92 -8.08
C PHE A 500 -0.65 -11.94 -6.93
N THR A 501 -0.01 -12.14 -5.77
CA THR A 501 -0.19 -11.27 -4.60
C THR A 501 0.24 -9.83 -4.90
N VAL A 502 1.38 -9.64 -5.57
CA VAL A 502 1.90 -8.31 -5.94
C VAL A 502 1.11 -7.71 -7.09
N LYS A 503 0.78 -8.47 -8.14
CA LYS A 503 -0.05 -8.00 -9.26
C LYS A 503 -1.45 -7.58 -8.78
N ASN A 504 -2.04 -8.32 -7.84
CA ASN A 504 -3.33 -7.98 -7.22
C ASN A 504 -3.24 -6.70 -6.38
N LEU A 505 -2.16 -6.52 -5.59
CA LEU A 505 -1.93 -5.28 -4.84
C LEU A 505 -1.73 -4.08 -5.78
N TYR A 506 -0.93 -4.23 -6.83
CA TYR A 506 -0.69 -3.17 -7.81
C TYR A 506 -1.97 -2.70 -8.48
N ASN A 507 -2.81 -3.63 -8.95
CA ASN A 507 -4.11 -3.29 -9.53
C ASN A 507 -5.06 -2.67 -8.52
N PHE A 508 -5.09 -3.16 -7.27
CA PHE A 508 -5.89 -2.57 -6.20
C PHE A 508 -5.50 -1.11 -5.93
N LEU A 509 -4.20 -0.78 -5.91
CA LEU A 509 -3.72 0.58 -5.74
C LEU A 509 -4.05 1.46 -6.95
N LYS A 510 -3.67 1.00 -8.15
CA LYS A 510 -3.76 1.79 -9.39
C LYS A 510 -5.20 2.07 -9.79
N LEU A 511 -6.04 1.05 -9.81
CA LEU A 511 -7.41 1.16 -10.31
C LEU A 511 -8.33 1.85 -9.30
N ASN A 512 -8.07 1.74 -7.99
CA ASN A 512 -8.77 2.53 -6.97
C ASN A 512 -8.11 3.88 -6.67
N CYS A 513 -7.01 4.22 -7.37
CA CYS A 513 -6.29 5.48 -7.27
C CYS A 513 -5.73 5.80 -5.87
N LEU A 514 -5.08 4.85 -5.20
CA LEU A 514 -4.51 5.01 -3.85
C LEU A 514 -3.02 5.42 -3.88
N CYS A 515 -2.68 6.56 -3.27
CA CYS A 515 -1.34 7.16 -3.33
C CYS A 515 -0.44 6.74 -2.15
N VAL A 516 0.02 5.48 -2.12
CA VAL A 516 0.77 4.91 -0.96
C VAL A 516 2.14 4.33 -1.29
N GLU A 517 2.60 4.38 -2.54
CA GLU A 517 3.83 3.72 -3.00
C GLU A 517 5.11 4.26 -2.33
N HIS A 518 5.06 5.49 -1.82
CA HIS A 518 6.20 6.13 -1.14
C HIS A 518 6.45 5.54 0.27
N TYR A 519 5.49 4.83 0.85
CA TYR A 519 5.60 4.26 2.19
C TYR A 519 6.59 3.10 2.27
N LYS A 520 7.33 3.02 3.38
CA LYS A 520 8.29 1.95 3.66
C LYS A 520 7.67 0.55 3.57
N ILE A 521 6.42 0.39 3.99
CA ILE A 521 5.74 -0.91 3.98
C ILE A 521 5.54 -1.42 2.54
N TYR A 522 5.09 -0.56 1.62
CA TYR A 522 4.97 -0.90 0.20
C TYR A 522 6.33 -1.24 -0.40
N LYS A 523 7.36 -0.41 -0.13
CA LYS A 523 8.74 -0.67 -0.57
C LYS A 523 9.27 -2.00 -0.06
N SER A 524 8.88 -2.41 1.15
CA SER A 524 9.27 -3.70 1.73
C SER A 524 8.61 -4.87 1.01
N ILE A 525 7.34 -4.75 0.62
CA ILE A 525 6.64 -5.77 -0.18
C ILE A 525 7.35 -5.95 -1.52
N ILE A 526 7.62 -4.85 -2.23
CA ILE A 526 8.27 -4.89 -3.55
C ILE A 526 9.71 -5.43 -3.46
N ASN A 527 10.49 -5.03 -2.46
CA ASN A 527 11.85 -5.55 -2.31
C ASN A 527 11.87 -7.04 -1.90
N ARG A 528 10.92 -7.48 -1.06
CA ARG A 528 10.79 -8.91 -0.74
C ARG A 528 10.38 -9.73 -1.96
N TYR A 529 9.50 -9.20 -2.81
CA TYR A 529 9.17 -9.81 -4.10
C TYR A 529 10.38 -9.88 -5.03
N LEU A 530 11.20 -8.83 -5.10
CA LEU A 530 12.47 -8.88 -5.84
C LEU A 530 13.40 -9.99 -5.33
N GLU A 531 13.52 -10.16 -4.01
CA GLU A 531 14.31 -11.27 -3.44
C GLU A 531 13.77 -12.64 -3.86
N ILE A 532 12.43 -12.81 -3.91
CA ILE A 532 11.78 -14.01 -4.43
C ILE A 532 12.18 -14.25 -5.89
N LEU A 533 12.04 -13.23 -6.75
CA LEU A 533 12.41 -13.33 -8.17
C LEU A 533 13.89 -13.71 -8.35
N LEU A 534 14.80 -13.14 -7.56
CA LEU A 534 16.23 -13.45 -7.63
C LEU A 534 16.56 -14.88 -7.17
N LEU A 535 15.89 -15.40 -6.13
CA LEU A 535 16.04 -16.80 -5.71
C LEU A 535 15.52 -17.76 -6.78
N SER A 536 14.33 -17.48 -7.32
CA SER A 536 13.73 -18.27 -8.38
C SER A 536 14.54 -18.21 -9.68
N TYR A 537 15.22 -17.10 -9.93
CA TYR A 537 16.15 -16.95 -11.04
C TYR A 537 17.43 -17.77 -10.83
N ASP A 538 18.00 -17.79 -9.62
CA ASP A 538 19.18 -18.64 -9.33
C ASP A 538 18.88 -20.13 -9.50
N ASN A 539 17.65 -20.57 -9.22
CA ASN A 539 17.20 -21.94 -9.50
C ASN A 539 17.37 -22.32 -10.98
N SER A 540 17.41 -21.36 -11.91
CA SER A 540 17.67 -21.63 -13.33
C SER A 540 19.13 -21.97 -13.66
N TYR A 541 20.05 -21.75 -12.73
CA TYR A 541 21.48 -22.04 -12.87
C TYR A 541 21.93 -23.31 -12.14
N VAL A 542 21.06 -23.91 -11.32
CA VAL A 542 21.37 -25.15 -10.58
C VAL A 542 21.35 -26.32 -11.56
N ASN A 543 22.49 -27.02 -11.72
CA ASN A 543 22.59 -28.18 -12.61
C ASN A 543 22.05 -29.44 -11.91
N PRO A 544 20.94 -30.04 -12.36
CA PRO A 544 20.20 -31.06 -11.61
C PRO A 544 20.74 -32.48 -11.80
N ASP A 545 22.05 -32.68 -12.01
CA ASP A 545 22.64 -34.01 -12.30
C ASP A 545 22.33 -35.08 -11.21
N SER A 546 21.81 -34.67 -10.05
CA SER A 546 21.34 -35.52 -8.95
C SER A 546 19.83 -35.56 -8.72
N SER A 547 19.01 -34.86 -9.51
CA SER A 547 17.54 -34.76 -9.34
C SER A 547 16.80 -35.67 -10.33
N ILE A 548 15.72 -36.31 -9.85
CA ILE A 548 14.82 -37.14 -10.66
C ILE A 548 13.96 -36.28 -11.62
N PHE A 549 13.83 -34.98 -11.34
CA PHE A 549 13.03 -34.03 -12.12
C PHE A 549 13.88 -32.89 -12.70
N ASP A 550 13.51 -32.42 -13.89
CA ASP A 550 14.27 -31.41 -14.65
C ASP A 550 14.25 -30.01 -14.01
N ARG A 551 13.27 -29.68 -13.15
CA ARG A 551 13.12 -28.34 -12.52
C ARG A 551 12.28 -28.36 -11.24
N THR A 552 12.53 -27.43 -10.32
CA THR A 552 11.64 -27.13 -9.18
C THR A 552 10.49 -26.19 -9.58
N SER A 553 9.44 -26.09 -8.77
CA SER A 553 8.29 -25.21 -9.00
C SER A 553 8.65 -23.73 -9.07
N SER A 554 9.45 -23.24 -8.13
CA SER A 554 9.85 -21.82 -8.05
C SER A 554 11.04 -21.53 -8.96
N TRP A 555 10.90 -21.80 -10.25
CA TRP A 555 11.93 -21.64 -11.28
C TRP A 555 11.57 -20.50 -12.24
N LEU A 556 12.48 -19.54 -12.42
CA LEU A 556 12.27 -18.36 -13.27
C LEU A 556 13.37 -18.23 -14.33
N LYS A 557 12.98 -18.12 -15.61
CA LYS A 557 13.94 -18.00 -16.73
C LYS A 557 14.40 -16.57 -16.98
N ASN A 558 13.48 -15.62 -16.87
CA ASN A 558 13.65 -14.22 -17.16
C ASN A 558 12.55 -13.41 -16.45
N LEU A 559 12.84 -12.17 -16.12
CA LEU A 559 11.84 -11.24 -15.57
C LEU A 559 11.02 -10.65 -16.71
N ASP A 560 9.71 -10.56 -16.53
CA ASP A 560 8.80 -9.98 -17.51
C ASP A 560 8.71 -8.45 -17.41
N LEU A 561 7.90 -7.82 -18.26
CA LEU A 561 7.67 -6.37 -18.24
C LEU A 561 7.04 -5.90 -16.92
N ASP A 562 6.08 -6.66 -16.39
CA ASP A 562 5.36 -6.29 -15.16
C ASP A 562 6.33 -6.32 -13.98
N ASP A 563 7.17 -7.36 -13.89
CA ASP A 563 8.21 -7.50 -12.87
C ASP A 563 9.13 -6.28 -12.87
N VAL A 564 9.66 -5.92 -14.04
CA VAL A 564 10.59 -4.80 -14.20
C VAL A 564 9.92 -3.47 -13.84
N GLN A 565 8.67 -3.24 -14.25
CA GLN A 565 7.91 -2.04 -13.88
C GLN A 565 7.64 -1.94 -12.38
N LEU A 566 7.40 -3.07 -11.71
CA LEU A 566 7.11 -3.11 -10.28
C LEU A 566 8.36 -2.88 -9.42
N ILE A 567 9.49 -3.52 -9.76
CA ILE A 567 10.70 -3.49 -8.91
C ILE A 567 11.48 -2.18 -9.04
N LEU A 568 11.61 -1.63 -10.26
CA LEU A 568 12.55 -0.54 -10.54
C LEU A 568 12.34 0.74 -9.72
N PRO A 569 11.09 1.22 -9.50
CA PRO A 569 10.88 2.45 -8.74
C PRO A 569 11.39 2.37 -7.30
N ASN A 570 11.42 1.16 -6.71
CA ASN A 570 11.67 0.95 -5.28
C ASN A 570 12.81 -0.01 -4.98
N ILE A 571 13.61 -0.38 -5.98
CA ILE A 571 14.70 -1.34 -5.89
C ILE A 571 15.76 -0.94 -4.86
N ASP A 572 16.14 -1.87 -4.00
CA ASP A 572 17.31 -1.74 -3.12
C ASP A 572 18.52 -2.44 -3.73
N PHE A 573 19.40 -1.67 -4.38
CA PHE A 573 20.62 -2.20 -4.97
C PHE A 573 21.59 -2.81 -3.95
N LYS A 574 21.48 -2.52 -2.65
CA LYS A 574 22.31 -3.23 -1.65
C LYS A 574 21.90 -4.70 -1.56
N VAL A 575 20.60 -4.97 -1.60
CA VAL A 575 20.05 -6.32 -1.64
C VAL A 575 20.46 -6.99 -2.95
N VAL A 576 20.24 -6.35 -4.09
CA VAL A 576 20.63 -6.90 -5.40
C VAL A 576 22.12 -7.29 -5.40
N ASN A 577 23.01 -6.39 -4.99
CA ASN A 577 24.44 -6.67 -4.95
C ASN A 577 24.83 -7.80 -3.98
N LEU A 578 24.06 -8.04 -2.91
CA LEU A 578 24.28 -9.19 -2.02
C LEU A 578 24.00 -10.49 -2.76
N TYR A 579 22.91 -10.55 -3.53
CA TYR A 579 22.55 -11.74 -4.29
C TYR A 579 23.57 -12.03 -5.40
N PHE A 580 23.99 -11.03 -6.18
CA PHE A 580 25.04 -11.20 -7.19
C PHE A 580 26.39 -11.67 -6.62
N ARG A 581 26.67 -11.44 -5.33
CA ARG A 581 27.90 -11.91 -4.68
C ARG A 581 27.82 -13.37 -4.21
N ASN A 582 26.62 -13.86 -3.90
CA ASN A 582 26.41 -15.12 -3.21
C ASN A 582 25.82 -16.22 -4.10
N TYR A 583 25.30 -15.87 -5.28
CA TYR A 583 24.57 -16.77 -6.18
C TYR A 583 25.24 -16.91 -7.55
N SER A 584 24.68 -17.78 -8.39
CA SER A 584 25.36 -18.37 -9.56
C SER A 584 25.30 -17.50 -10.83
N PHE A 585 24.62 -16.35 -10.78
CA PHE A 585 24.40 -15.47 -11.92
C PHE A 585 25.15 -14.14 -11.80
N GLY A 586 25.69 -13.66 -12.92
CA GLY A 586 26.40 -12.38 -13.05
C GLY A 586 25.64 -11.30 -13.82
N LYS A 587 24.51 -11.65 -14.45
CA LYS A 587 23.54 -10.78 -15.13
C LYS A 587 22.13 -11.37 -14.99
N ILE A 588 21.10 -10.55 -15.23
CA ILE A 588 19.68 -10.90 -15.18
C ILE A 588 19.11 -10.87 -16.60
N LYS A 589 18.44 -11.95 -17.00
CA LYS A 589 17.67 -11.99 -18.24
C LYS A 589 16.30 -11.37 -18.02
N VAL A 590 15.89 -10.50 -18.94
CA VAL A 590 14.55 -9.90 -18.98
C VAL A 590 13.93 -10.11 -20.37
N THR A 591 12.62 -10.01 -20.51
CA THR A 591 11.96 -10.12 -21.83
C THR A 591 12.28 -8.93 -22.74
N GLU A 592 12.08 -9.06 -24.05
CA GLU A 592 12.35 -7.99 -25.01
C GLU A 592 11.48 -6.75 -24.75
N GLU A 593 10.21 -6.94 -24.36
CA GLU A 593 9.32 -5.84 -24.00
C GLU A 593 9.84 -5.07 -22.77
N ALA A 594 10.42 -5.78 -21.80
CA ALA A 594 11.02 -5.18 -20.61
C ALA A 594 12.30 -4.40 -20.95
N LYS A 595 13.13 -4.90 -21.87
CA LYS A 595 14.31 -4.17 -22.38
C LYS A 595 13.89 -2.88 -23.08
N ASP A 596 12.92 -2.95 -23.98
CA ASP A 596 12.42 -1.79 -24.71
C ASP A 596 11.79 -0.76 -23.76
N TYR A 597 11.03 -1.20 -22.77
CA TYR A 597 10.50 -0.31 -21.73
C TYR A 597 11.62 0.41 -20.98
N LEU A 598 12.64 -0.32 -20.50
CA LEU A 598 13.76 0.25 -19.75
C LEU A 598 14.48 1.34 -20.57
N LEU A 599 14.84 1.03 -21.81
CA LEU A 599 15.56 1.95 -22.69
C LEU A 599 14.70 3.18 -23.06
N ASN A 600 13.44 2.98 -23.44
CA ASN A 600 12.54 4.07 -23.81
C ASN A 600 12.23 4.97 -22.61
N ARG A 601 12.07 4.40 -21.42
CA ARG A 601 11.79 5.15 -20.19
C ARG A 601 12.99 5.98 -19.74
N ILE A 602 14.21 5.46 -19.87
CA ILE A 602 15.43 6.25 -19.64
C ILE A 602 15.47 7.46 -20.57
N THR A 603 15.29 7.26 -21.88
CA THR A 603 15.29 8.36 -22.88
C THR A 603 14.20 9.39 -22.55
N TYR A 604 13.00 8.94 -22.24
CA TYR A 604 11.88 9.80 -21.85
C TYR A 604 12.20 10.65 -20.62
N LEU A 605 12.82 10.06 -19.59
CA LEU A 605 13.22 10.79 -18.39
C LEU A 605 14.32 11.81 -18.71
N GLN A 606 15.33 11.43 -19.52
CA GLN A 606 16.39 12.35 -19.95
C GLN A 606 15.85 13.59 -20.67
N GLU A 607 14.85 13.44 -21.55
CA GLU A 607 14.23 14.55 -22.28
C GLU A 607 13.42 15.51 -21.39
N ARG A 608 12.87 15.03 -20.26
CA ARG A 608 12.00 15.81 -19.37
C ARG A 608 12.72 16.48 -18.20
N LEU A 609 14.01 16.20 -18.00
CA LEU A 609 14.79 16.66 -16.85
C LEU A 609 15.20 18.13 -16.85
N GLU A 610 14.68 18.94 -17.79
CA GLU A 610 14.61 20.40 -17.61
C GLU A 610 13.73 20.79 -16.39
N ILE A 611 12.98 19.84 -15.79
CA ILE A 611 12.09 20.03 -14.64
C ILE A 611 12.70 19.38 -13.38
N THR A 612 12.84 20.16 -12.32
CA THR A 612 13.47 19.87 -11.01
C THR A 612 12.68 18.91 -10.11
N GLU A 613 12.26 17.74 -10.60
CA GLU A 613 11.55 16.75 -9.76
C GLU A 613 12.51 15.65 -9.25
N ASP A 614 12.85 15.70 -7.95
CA ASP A 614 13.79 14.78 -7.28
C ASP A 614 13.45 13.28 -7.46
N GLU A 615 12.16 12.92 -7.54
CA GLU A 615 11.73 11.52 -7.72
C GLU A 615 11.96 11.01 -9.16
N ASN A 616 11.82 11.86 -10.19
CA ASN A 616 12.16 11.47 -11.57
C ASN A 616 13.67 11.25 -11.73
N LEU A 617 14.49 12.08 -11.06
CA LEU A 617 15.93 11.89 -10.98
C LEU A 617 16.29 10.57 -10.29
N ARG A 618 15.57 10.21 -9.21
CA ARG A 618 15.76 8.94 -8.51
C ARG A 618 15.38 7.75 -9.40
N GLU A 619 14.26 7.82 -10.12
CA GLU A 619 13.82 6.78 -11.05
C GLU A 619 14.87 6.56 -12.15
N LEU A 620 15.33 7.65 -12.79
CA LEU A 620 16.39 7.59 -13.79
C LEU A 620 17.66 6.96 -13.21
N LYS A 621 18.08 7.41 -12.03
CA LYS A 621 19.25 6.89 -11.33
C LYS A 621 19.14 5.37 -11.12
N ASN A 622 17.99 4.89 -10.65
CA ASN A 622 17.77 3.46 -10.46
C ASN A 622 17.85 2.69 -11.78
N MET A 623 17.23 3.19 -12.85
CA MET A 623 17.29 2.55 -14.16
C MET A 623 18.71 2.47 -14.71
N LEU A 624 19.51 3.53 -14.56
CA LEU A 624 20.91 3.55 -14.97
C LEU A 624 21.79 2.59 -14.16
N ILE A 625 21.47 2.34 -12.88
CA ILE A 625 22.18 1.35 -12.06
C ILE A 625 21.75 -0.08 -12.40
N PHE A 626 20.48 -0.28 -12.77
CA PHE A 626 19.95 -1.60 -13.13
C PHE A 626 20.38 -2.04 -14.53
N LEU A 627 20.45 -1.12 -15.50
CA LEU A 627 20.79 -1.41 -16.90
C LEU A 627 22.03 -2.31 -17.07
N PRO A 628 23.19 -2.06 -16.42
CA PRO A 628 24.37 -2.93 -16.52
C PRO A 628 24.18 -4.36 -16.00
N LEU A 629 23.14 -4.59 -15.20
CA LEU A 629 22.83 -5.90 -14.65
C LEU A 629 22.00 -6.75 -15.63
N VAL A 630 21.47 -6.15 -16.70
CA VAL A 630 20.62 -6.84 -17.68
C VAL A 630 21.48 -7.49 -18.77
N ASP A 631 21.09 -8.69 -19.17
CA ASP A 631 21.74 -9.45 -20.24
C ASP A 631 21.23 -9.04 -21.63
N ASP A 632 22.08 -9.15 -22.66
CA ASP A 632 21.73 -8.96 -24.07
C ASP A 632 20.97 -7.65 -24.40
N ILE A 633 21.55 -6.50 -24.03
CA ILE A 633 20.96 -5.18 -24.25
C ILE A 633 21.39 -4.61 -25.62
N ASP A 634 20.46 -3.93 -26.30
CA ASP A 634 20.74 -3.16 -27.52
C ASP A 634 21.77 -2.04 -27.26
N ILE A 635 22.99 -2.30 -27.71
CA ILE A 635 24.14 -1.42 -27.48
C ILE A 635 24.05 -0.09 -28.24
N GLU A 636 23.38 -0.05 -29.39
CA GLU A 636 23.21 1.18 -30.16
C GLU A 636 22.33 2.18 -29.39
N LYS A 637 21.26 1.68 -28.76
CA LYS A 637 20.41 2.49 -27.86
C LYS A 637 21.15 2.91 -26.58
N VAL A 638 22.01 2.06 -26.02
CA VAL A 638 22.84 2.44 -24.86
C VAL A 638 23.81 3.58 -25.20
N ILE A 639 24.38 3.58 -26.41
CA ILE A 639 25.23 4.68 -26.90
C ILE A 639 24.42 5.98 -27.04
N GLU A 640 23.17 5.93 -27.49
CA GLU A 640 22.27 7.10 -27.50
C GLU A 640 21.99 7.62 -26.09
N ILE A 641 21.68 6.72 -25.15
CA ILE A 641 21.48 7.06 -23.73
C ILE A 641 22.72 7.74 -23.16
N LEU A 642 23.91 7.20 -23.45
CA LEU A 642 25.17 7.79 -23.02
C LEU A 642 25.35 9.19 -23.61
N ASN A 643 25.08 9.39 -24.90
CA ASN A 643 25.18 10.68 -25.58
C ASN A 643 24.26 11.76 -24.98
N ASN A 644 23.04 11.38 -24.59
CA ASN A 644 22.02 12.31 -24.08
C ASN A 644 22.09 12.50 -22.56
N GLN A 645 22.96 11.78 -21.86
CA GLN A 645 23.03 11.82 -20.41
C GLN A 645 23.54 13.18 -19.90
N THR A 646 22.74 13.83 -19.06
CA THR A 646 23.17 15.02 -18.31
C THR A 646 24.13 14.61 -17.18
N LEU A 647 25.23 15.36 -17.01
CA LEU A 647 26.18 15.14 -15.93
C LEU A 647 25.73 15.85 -14.65
N TYR A 648 25.62 15.08 -13.57
CA TYR A 648 25.33 15.56 -12.21
C TYR A 648 26.52 15.30 -11.31
N TYR A 649 26.88 16.26 -10.44
CA TYR A 649 28.11 16.21 -9.64
C TYR A 649 28.34 14.86 -8.93
N ASN A 650 27.29 14.23 -8.39
CA ASN A 650 27.35 12.99 -7.61
C ASN A 650 26.94 11.72 -8.37
N TRP A 651 26.92 11.73 -9.71
CA TRP A 651 26.50 10.60 -10.55
C TRP A 651 27.66 9.92 -11.32
N SER A 652 28.89 10.07 -10.84
CA SER A 652 30.05 9.51 -11.55
C SER A 652 30.04 7.99 -11.62
N GLU A 653 29.47 7.30 -10.62
CA GLU A 653 29.41 5.83 -10.59
C GLU A 653 28.36 5.26 -11.56
N GLU A 654 27.20 5.89 -11.69
CA GLU A 654 26.15 5.54 -12.65
C GLU A 654 26.69 5.66 -14.07
N PHE A 655 27.38 6.77 -14.32
CA PHE A 655 28.00 7.04 -15.61
C PHE A 655 29.12 6.06 -15.94
N ARG A 656 29.98 5.75 -14.95
CA ARG A 656 31.02 4.73 -15.06
C ARG A 656 30.44 3.38 -15.47
N ARG A 657 29.28 3.01 -14.92
CA ARG A 657 28.61 1.74 -15.24
C ARG A 657 28.12 1.69 -16.68
N ILE A 658 27.49 2.76 -17.18
CA ILE A 658 27.03 2.82 -18.58
C ILE A 658 28.21 2.68 -19.55
N ILE A 659 29.33 3.36 -19.28
CA ILE A 659 30.53 3.26 -20.11
C ILE A 659 31.09 1.83 -20.12
N LYS A 660 31.07 1.14 -18.98
CA LYS A 660 31.47 -0.27 -18.91
C LYS A 660 30.59 -1.17 -19.78
N ILE A 661 29.29 -0.94 -19.84
CA ILE A 661 28.40 -1.71 -20.75
C ILE A 661 28.87 -1.54 -22.20
N VAL A 662 29.20 -0.31 -22.61
CA VAL A 662 29.71 -0.04 -23.96
C VAL A 662 31.00 -0.80 -24.19
N LEU A 663 31.96 -0.72 -23.26
CA LEU A 663 33.25 -1.43 -23.32
C LEU A 663 33.09 -2.95 -23.42
N ASP A 664 32.25 -3.55 -22.57
CA ASP A 664 32.06 -5.00 -22.48
C ASP A 664 31.41 -5.60 -23.75
N ASN A 665 30.80 -4.76 -24.59
CA ASN A 665 30.14 -5.18 -25.84
C ASN A 665 30.82 -4.61 -27.10
N MET A 666 32.03 -4.03 -26.98
CA MET A 666 32.72 -3.41 -28.11
C MET A 666 32.97 -4.38 -29.27
N ASP A 667 33.23 -5.67 -28.99
CA ASP A 667 33.48 -6.69 -30.03
C ASP A 667 32.31 -6.89 -31.01
N VAL A 668 31.09 -6.50 -30.62
CA VAL A 668 29.88 -6.54 -31.45
C VAL A 668 29.73 -5.27 -32.31
N ILE A 669 30.50 -4.23 -32.00
CA ILE A 669 30.45 -2.88 -32.57
C ILE A 669 31.54 -2.74 -33.65
N ASP A 670 31.38 -3.43 -34.77
CA ASP A 670 32.27 -3.29 -35.94
C ASP A 670 31.63 -2.40 -37.02
N LYS A 671 31.29 -1.16 -36.66
CA LYS A 671 30.83 -0.11 -37.59
C LYS A 671 31.63 1.17 -37.36
N ASP A 672 32.37 1.63 -38.37
CA ASP A 672 33.17 2.87 -38.29
C ASP A 672 32.34 4.11 -37.91
N SER A 673 31.06 4.15 -38.31
CA SER A 673 30.14 5.21 -37.93
C SER A 673 29.90 5.29 -36.42
N LEU A 674 29.86 4.15 -35.72
CA LEU A 674 29.68 4.09 -34.27
C LEU A 674 30.97 4.49 -33.54
N LYS A 675 32.14 4.12 -34.06
CA LYS A 675 33.44 4.57 -33.51
C LYS A 675 33.57 6.09 -33.55
N SER A 676 33.24 6.72 -34.68
CA SER A 676 33.21 8.19 -34.81
C SER A 676 32.24 8.84 -33.82
N LYS A 677 31.05 8.26 -33.65
CA LYS A 677 30.06 8.73 -32.67
C LYS A 677 30.58 8.64 -31.23
N ILE A 678 31.22 7.53 -30.85
CA ILE A 678 31.81 7.36 -29.52
C ILE A 678 32.88 8.43 -29.24
N ILE A 679 33.77 8.71 -30.19
CA ILE A 679 34.77 9.78 -30.05
C ILE A 679 34.08 11.13 -29.79
N GLY A 680 33.03 11.45 -30.54
CA GLY A 680 32.23 12.67 -30.34
C GLY A 680 31.60 12.75 -28.95
N ILE A 681 31.05 11.64 -28.45
CA ILE A 681 30.46 11.52 -27.11
C ILE A 681 31.52 11.75 -26.02
N VAL A 682 32.67 11.08 -26.13
CA VAL A 682 33.79 11.24 -25.19
C VAL A 682 34.24 12.70 -25.16
N ASN A 683 34.38 13.33 -26.32
CA ASN A 683 34.81 14.73 -26.42
C ASN A 683 33.79 15.69 -25.77
N LYS A 684 32.49 15.49 -26.02
CA LYS A 684 31.41 16.26 -25.40
C LYS A 684 31.46 16.17 -23.87
N HIS A 685 31.50 14.96 -23.33
CA HIS A 685 31.46 14.75 -21.89
C HIS A 685 32.70 15.26 -21.17
N LEU A 686 33.89 15.06 -21.75
CA LEU A 686 35.12 15.57 -21.16
C LEU A 686 35.11 17.11 -21.09
N ASN A 687 34.64 17.79 -22.14
CA ASN A 687 34.47 19.24 -22.12
C ASN A 687 33.48 19.68 -21.03
N GLU A 688 32.33 19.01 -20.90
CA GLU A 688 31.33 19.34 -19.87
C GLU A 688 31.86 19.11 -18.44
N ILE A 689 32.57 17.99 -18.20
CA ILE A 689 33.23 17.69 -16.92
C ILE A 689 34.21 18.80 -16.54
N LEU A 690 35.03 19.22 -17.50
CA LEU A 690 36.02 20.26 -17.30
C LEU A 690 35.35 21.60 -17.04
N GLU A 691 34.38 22.02 -17.86
CA GLU A 691 33.66 23.29 -17.70
C GLU A 691 33.03 23.42 -16.32
N LYS A 692 32.35 22.36 -15.85
CA LYS A 692 31.66 22.33 -14.54
C LYS A 692 32.57 22.01 -13.35
N ASN A 693 33.87 21.73 -13.56
CA ASN A 693 34.84 21.34 -12.52
C ASN A 693 34.40 20.10 -11.70
N PHE A 694 33.90 19.06 -12.37
CA PHE A 694 33.38 17.85 -11.72
C PHE A 694 34.48 16.85 -11.35
N SER A 695 35.21 17.10 -10.26
CA SER A 695 36.32 16.25 -9.80
C SER A 695 35.98 14.78 -9.54
N LEU A 696 34.73 14.47 -9.18
CA LEU A 696 34.27 13.09 -8.94
C LEU A 696 34.27 12.23 -10.21
N TYR A 697 34.34 12.85 -11.40
CA TYR A 697 34.37 12.17 -12.70
C TYR A 697 35.80 11.80 -13.15
N ASN A 698 36.84 12.12 -12.38
CA ASN A 698 38.21 11.68 -12.70
C ASN A 698 38.31 10.14 -12.82
N SER A 699 37.45 9.40 -12.11
CA SER A 699 37.35 7.94 -12.19
C SER A 699 36.88 7.40 -13.55
N VAL A 700 36.36 8.26 -14.42
CA VAL A 700 35.86 7.91 -15.76
C VAL A 700 36.96 7.99 -16.82
N TYR A 701 38.00 8.80 -16.62
CA TYR A 701 39.09 8.97 -17.59
C TYR A 701 39.76 7.66 -18.04
N PRO A 702 40.04 6.67 -17.17
CA PRO A 702 40.58 5.38 -17.61
C PRO A 702 39.65 4.64 -18.57
N LEU A 703 38.34 4.73 -18.37
CA LEU A 703 37.36 4.07 -19.24
C LEU A 703 37.24 4.78 -20.58
N TYR A 704 37.30 6.11 -20.59
CA TYR A 704 37.37 6.87 -21.84
C TYR A 704 38.64 6.62 -22.62
N SER A 705 39.79 6.46 -21.95
CA SER A 705 41.02 6.02 -22.60
C SER A 705 40.82 4.68 -23.31
N GLN A 706 40.17 3.70 -22.67
CA GLN A 706 39.89 2.40 -23.29
C GLN A 706 38.94 2.50 -24.49
N LEU A 707 37.89 3.32 -24.38
CA LEU A 707 36.98 3.57 -25.52
C LEU A 707 37.73 4.20 -26.70
N LEU A 708 38.55 5.23 -26.45
CA LEU A 708 39.36 5.88 -27.48
C LEU A 708 40.43 4.95 -28.06
N GLU A 709 41.01 4.06 -27.25
CA GLU A 709 41.92 3.02 -27.71
C GLU A 709 41.24 2.11 -28.73
N TYR A 710 40.05 1.60 -28.40
CA TYR A 710 39.27 0.77 -29.32
C TYR A 710 38.84 1.52 -30.59
N CYS A 711 38.50 2.81 -30.48
CA CYS A 711 38.17 3.63 -31.64
C CYS A 711 39.39 4.00 -32.49
N SER A 712 40.60 3.79 -31.99
CA SER A 712 41.83 3.98 -32.76
C SER A 712 42.09 2.78 -33.67
N THR A 713 42.66 3.02 -34.84
CA THR A 713 43.16 1.97 -35.75
C THR A 713 44.69 1.98 -35.77
N ASP A 714 45.30 0.96 -36.38
CA ASP A 714 46.75 0.91 -36.60
C ASP A 714 47.29 2.11 -37.40
N GLN A 715 46.42 2.81 -38.14
CA GLN A 715 46.77 3.94 -39.01
C GLN A 715 46.33 5.29 -38.45
N GLU A 716 45.27 5.35 -37.64
CA GLU A 716 44.67 6.59 -37.14
C GLU A 716 44.33 6.48 -35.65
N THR A 717 44.97 7.31 -34.83
CA THR A 717 44.66 7.42 -33.41
C THR A 717 43.47 8.35 -33.21
N ALA A 718 42.50 7.97 -32.38
CA ALA A 718 41.40 8.86 -32.02
C ALA A 718 41.94 10.13 -31.33
N ILE A 719 41.46 11.30 -31.75
CA ILE A 719 41.87 12.59 -31.18
C ILE A 719 40.68 13.28 -30.51
N ILE A 720 40.92 13.89 -29.36
CA ILE A 720 39.95 14.70 -28.62
C ILE A 720 40.41 16.16 -28.54
N VAL A 721 39.46 17.09 -28.47
CA VAL A 721 39.70 18.53 -28.43
C VAL A 721 38.95 19.14 -27.25
N LEU A 722 39.71 19.52 -26.22
CA LEU A 722 39.17 19.98 -24.94
C LEU A 722 39.38 21.50 -24.78
N GLU A 723 38.39 22.31 -25.18
CA GLU A 723 38.55 23.76 -25.35
C GLU A 723 39.02 24.48 -24.07
N LYS A 724 38.38 24.19 -22.93
CA LYS A 724 38.76 24.76 -21.64
C LYS A 724 40.18 24.33 -21.23
N PHE A 725 40.49 23.04 -21.35
CA PHE A 725 41.80 22.51 -20.99
C PHE A 725 42.91 23.10 -21.87
N ASN A 726 42.72 23.14 -23.20
CA ASN A 726 43.65 23.75 -24.14
C ASN A 726 43.89 25.23 -23.80
N THR A 727 42.82 25.96 -23.47
CA THR A 727 42.92 27.36 -23.05
C THR A 727 43.71 27.51 -21.75
N ASP A 728 43.46 26.67 -20.76
CA ASP A 728 44.14 26.70 -19.47
C ASP A 728 45.64 26.35 -19.61
N ILE A 729 45.99 25.36 -20.44
CA ILE A 729 47.40 25.04 -20.74
C ILE A 729 48.11 26.23 -21.38
N LEU A 730 47.50 26.91 -22.36
CA LEU A 730 48.07 28.11 -22.97
C LEU A 730 48.22 29.28 -21.97
N ARG A 731 47.29 29.41 -21.02
CA ARG A 731 47.37 30.43 -19.95
C ARG A 731 48.52 30.14 -18.99
N ILE A 732 48.66 28.89 -18.56
CA ILE A 732 49.77 28.43 -17.71
C ILE A 732 51.11 28.69 -18.41
N LYS A 733 51.21 28.36 -19.70
CA LYS A 733 52.46 28.51 -20.46
C LYS A 733 52.85 29.97 -20.72
N TYR A 734 51.90 30.83 -21.12
CA TYR A 734 52.22 32.15 -21.68
C TYR A 734 51.69 33.36 -20.89
N LYS A 735 50.75 33.20 -19.95
CA LYS A 735 50.05 34.32 -19.30
C LYS A 735 50.34 34.48 -17.80
N ASN A 736 51.43 33.88 -17.30
CA ASN A 736 51.87 33.95 -15.90
C ASN A 736 50.87 33.35 -14.88
N ASP A 737 49.98 32.44 -15.29
CA ASP A 737 49.24 31.62 -14.33
C ASP A 737 50.23 30.72 -13.56
N ASP A 738 49.88 30.32 -12.33
CA ASP A 738 50.76 29.50 -11.50
C ASP A 738 51.07 28.17 -12.23
N ILE A 739 52.36 27.92 -12.49
CA ILE A 739 52.86 26.71 -13.16
C ILE A 739 52.37 25.43 -12.47
N LYS A 740 52.08 25.49 -11.17
CA LYS A 740 51.52 24.36 -10.40
C LYS A 740 50.16 23.90 -10.90
N ASN A 741 49.39 24.76 -11.55
CA ASN A 741 48.04 24.42 -12.02
C ASN A 741 48.03 23.28 -13.05
N ILE A 742 49.14 23.03 -13.77
CA ILE A 742 49.23 21.87 -14.67
C ILE A 742 49.04 20.54 -13.94
N ILE A 743 49.43 20.48 -12.67
CA ILE A 743 49.36 19.26 -11.86
C ILE A 743 47.94 18.94 -11.42
N GLU A 744 47.05 19.92 -11.36
CA GLU A 744 45.61 19.68 -11.10
C GLU A 744 44.99 18.87 -12.25
N TYR A 745 45.55 18.97 -13.46
CA TYR A 745 45.13 18.19 -14.63
C TYR A 745 45.83 16.83 -14.75
N SER A 746 46.65 16.42 -13.78
CA SER A 746 47.43 15.17 -13.87
C SER A 746 46.57 13.94 -14.16
N ASP A 747 45.39 13.82 -13.53
CA ASP A 747 44.54 12.64 -13.67
C ASP A 747 44.01 12.51 -15.11
N LEU A 748 43.65 13.65 -15.72
CA LEU A 748 43.24 13.76 -17.11
C LEU A 748 44.41 13.42 -18.04
N ILE A 749 45.56 14.05 -17.81
CA ILE A 749 46.77 13.90 -18.63
C ILE A 749 47.24 12.44 -18.60
N CYS A 750 47.38 11.82 -17.43
CA CYS A 750 47.82 10.43 -17.28
C CYS A 750 47.02 9.47 -18.20
N HIS A 751 45.70 9.62 -18.26
CA HIS A 751 44.86 8.71 -19.02
C HIS A 751 44.66 9.12 -20.49
N LEU A 752 44.70 10.42 -20.80
CA LEU A 752 44.30 10.91 -22.12
C LEU A 752 45.43 11.52 -22.95
N PHE A 753 46.66 11.59 -22.43
CA PHE A 753 47.80 12.19 -23.13
C PHE A 753 47.98 11.68 -24.55
N LYS A 754 47.82 10.37 -24.78
CA LYS A 754 47.93 9.73 -26.12
C LYS A 754 46.96 10.33 -27.16
N TYR A 755 45.80 10.82 -26.73
CA TYR A 755 44.69 11.24 -27.60
C TYR A 755 44.59 12.76 -27.79
N PHE A 756 45.50 13.55 -27.21
CA PHE A 756 45.57 14.99 -27.49
C PHE A 756 46.22 15.28 -28.85
N GLU A 757 45.87 16.44 -29.42
CA GLU A 757 46.57 17.00 -30.58
C GLU A 757 48.05 17.21 -30.28
N LYS A 758 48.88 17.15 -31.32
CA LYS A 758 50.34 17.23 -31.20
C LYS A 758 50.79 18.53 -30.52
N ASP A 759 50.21 19.66 -30.92
CA ASP A 759 50.60 20.97 -30.39
C ASP A 759 50.31 21.07 -28.88
N ILE A 760 49.18 20.52 -28.42
CA ILE A 760 48.82 20.47 -26.99
C ILE A 760 49.75 19.53 -26.21
N LYS A 761 50.14 18.39 -26.79
CA LYS A 761 51.14 17.50 -26.17
C LYS A 761 52.46 18.23 -25.97
N ASP A 762 52.92 18.92 -27.00
CA ASP A 762 54.18 19.69 -26.96
C ASP A 762 54.08 20.81 -25.90
N ASP A 763 52.94 21.52 -25.82
CA ASP A 763 52.69 22.54 -24.79
C ASP A 763 52.68 21.95 -23.36
N ILE A 764 52.08 20.77 -23.16
CA ILE A 764 52.09 20.06 -21.86
C ILE A 764 53.52 19.72 -21.47
N LEU A 765 54.30 19.11 -22.39
CA LEU A 765 55.67 18.69 -22.13
C LEU A 765 56.58 19.87 -21.78
N ASP A 766 56.47 20.97 -22.53
CA ASP A 766 57.20 22.22 -22.24
C ASP A 766 56.84 22.77 -20.85
N THR A 767 55.55 22.73 -20.50
CA THR A 767 55.07 23.23 -19.21
C THR A 767 55.52 22.33 -18.05
N LEU A 768 55.52 21.01 -18.22
CA LEU A 768 56.04 20.07 -17.23
C LEU A 768 57.55 20.21 -17.02
N LYS A 769 58.29 20.50 -18.09
CA LYS A 769 59.73 20.82 -18.02
C LYS A 769 59.99 22.08 -17.19
N VAL A 770 59.16 23.12 -17.29
CA VAL A 770 59.29 24.29 -16.41
C VAL A 770 58.87 23.95 -14.98
N TYR A 771 57.82 23.15 -14.82
CA TYR A 771 57.34 22.72 -13.50
C TYR A 771 58.38 21.92 -12.71
N GLU A 772 59.24 21.12 -13.36
CA GLU A 772 60.27 20.33 -12.67
C GLU A 772 61.31 21.20 -11.92
N GLU A 773 61.45 22.47 -12.30
CA GLU A 773 62.32 23.46 -11.66
C GLU A 773 61.65 24.19 -10.48
N SER A 774 60.36 23.93 -10.23
CA SER A 774 59.57 24.56 -9.16
C SER A 774 60.01 24.13 -7.76
N GLU A 775 59.93 25.07 -6.80
CA GLU A 775 60.27 24.80 -5.39
C GLU A 775 59.27 23.88 -4.68
N ASN A 776 58.03 23.81 -5.16
CA ASN A 776 56.92 23.13 -4.49
C ASN A 776 56.38 21.98 -5.35
N ILE A 777 57.16 20.89 -5.39
CA ILE A 777 56.80 19.68 -6.15
C ILE A 777 55.81 18.82 -5.40
N ILE A 778 54.67 18.54 -6.04
CA ILE A 778 53.68 17.55 -5.60
C ILE A 778 54.11 16.15 -6.07
N TYR A 779 54.96 15.49 -5.29
CA TYR A 779 55.62 14.22 -5.67
C TYR A 779 54.66 13.12 -6.14
N HIS A 780 53.51 12.95 -5.49
CA HIS A 780 52.59 11.86 -5.85
C HIS A 780 52.02 12.00 -7.28
N LYS A 781 51.66 13.22 -7.71
CA LYS A 781 51.17 13.45 -9.08
C LYS A 781 52.28 13.33 -10.13
N VAL A 782 53.50 13.72 -9.77
CA VAL A 782 54.69 13.53 -10.63
C VAL A 782 54.98 12.04 -10.84
N ILE A 783 54.92 11.24 -9.77
CA ILE A 783 55.05 9.78 -9.84
C ILE A 783 53.98 9.17 -10.74
N ASP A 784 52.72 9.65 -10.66
CA ASP A 784 51.65 9.21 -11.55
C ASP A 784 51.99 9.54 -13.02
N LEU A 785 52.40 10.77 -13.34
CA LEU A 785 52.79 11.17 -14.70
C LEU A 785 53.97 10.35 -15.26
N MET A 786 54.98 10.04 -14.44
CA MET A 786 56.07 9.13 -14.81
C MET A 786 55.56 7.71 -15.04
N SER A 787 54.70 7.21 -14.16
CA SER A 787 54.12 5.86 -14.26
C SER A 787 53.23 5.69 -15.49
N TYR A 788 52.66 6.76 -16.02
CA TYR A 788 51.90 6.74 -17.27
C TYR A 788 52.77 7.09 -18.51
N ASN A 789 54.10 7.21 -18.36
CA ASN A 789 55.06 7.57 -19.42
C ASN A 789 54.71 8.90 -20.11
N VAL A 790 54.18 9.88 -19.37
CA VAL A 790 53.88 11.21 -19.91
C VAL A 790 55.14 12.05 -19.99
N TYR A 791 55.88 12.17 -18.88
CA TYR A 791 57.13 12.92 -18.78
C TYR A 791 58.04 12.30 -17.71
N ASP A 792 59.34 12.24 -17.99
CA ASP A 792 60.31 11.50 -17.17
C ASP A 792 60.86 12.29 -15.98
N PHE A 793 60.69 13.62 -15.96
CA PHE A 793 61.17 14.52 -14.91
C PHE A 793 62.67 14.34 -14.54
N PRO A 794 63.59 14.36 -15.52
CA PRO A 794 64.99 13.96 -15.32
C PRO A 794 65.71 14.73 -14.22
N GLN A 795 65.36 16.00 -13.96
CA GLN A 795 66.04 16.82 -12.95
C GLN A 795 65.65 16.46 -11.50
N ILE A 796 64.50 15.83 -11.29
CA ILE A 796 63.95 15.55 -9.96
C ILE A 796 63.81 14.06 -9.64
N GLN A 797 64.16 13.14 -10.56
CA GLN A 797 64.15 11.69 -10.32
C GLN A 797 64.88 11.30 -9.01
N ASN A 798 66.05 11.87 -8.76
CA ASN A 798 66.80 11.60 -7.53
C ASN A 798 66.07 12.07 -6.27
N LYS A 799 65.38 13.22 -6.34
CA LYS A 799 64.55 13.73 -5.22
C LYS A 799 63.34 12.81 -4.98
N ILE A 800 62.70 12.32 -6.05
CA ILE A 800 61.58 11.36 -5.99
C ILE A 800 62.03 10.06 -5.33
N TYR A 801 63.16 9.51 -5.77
CA TYR A 801 63.74 8.29 -5.20
C TYR A 801 63.95 8.42 -3.69
N HIS A 802 64.64 9.47 -3.24
CA HIS A 802 64.86 9.72 -1.81
C HIS A 802 63.57 9.97 -1.03
N TYR A 803 62.59 10.64 -1.64
CA TYR A 803 61.27 10.86 -1.05
C TYR A 803 60.54 9.53 -0.80
N LEU A 804 60.59 8.58 -1.75
CA LEU A 804 59.98 7.27 -1.61
C LEU A 804 60.71 6.39 -0.59
N ILE A 805 62.05 6.31 -0.66
CA ILE A 805 62.88 5.56 0.29
C ILE A 805 62.67 6.06 1.72
N LYS A 806 62.65 7.37 1.94
CA LYS A 806 62.38 7.97 3.25
C LYS A 806 61.04 7.50 3.82
N ARG A 807 59.97 7.54 3.01
CA ARG A 807 58.62 7.11 3.43
C ARG A 807 58.55 5.62 3.77
N ILE A 808 59.37 4.79 3.11
CA ILE A 808 59.45 3.36 3.42
C ILE A 808 60.13 3.15 4.78
N ASN A 809 61.25 3.83 5.00
CA ASN A 809 62.08 3.72 6.21
C ASN A 809 61.55 4.52 7.41
N ASP A 810 60.53 5.35 7.24
CA ASP A 810 59.91 6.09 8.34
C ASP A 810 59.36 5.11 9.40
N LYS A 811 59.77 5.34 10.65
CA LYS A 811 59.38 4.50 11.81
C LYS A 811 57.89 4.64 12.10
N ARG A 812 57.18 3.52 12.17
CA ARG A 812 55.74 3.50 12.51
C ARG A 812 55.52 3.71 14.01
N VAL A 813 54.44 4.41 14.34
CA VAL A 813 53.89 4.41 15.70
C VAL A 813 53.02 3.16 15.84
N GLU A 814 53.36 2.28 16.79
CA GLU A 814 52.56 1.08 17.07
C GLU A 814 51.10 1.45 17.38
N GLY A 815 50.15 0.79 16.70
CA GLY A 815 48.71 0.96 16.92
C GLY A 815 47.98 1.96 16.02
N VAL A 816 48.66 2.67 15.12
CA VAL A 816 48.02 3.59 14.14
C VAL A 816 48.15 3.03 12.72
N LYS A 817 47.00 2.73 12.07
CA LYS A 817 46.94 2.31 10.66
C LYS A 817 46.30 3.42 9.82
N THR A 818 47.08 4.05 8.94
CA THR A 818 46.61 5.05 7.96
C THR A 818 46.22 4.38 6.64
N PHE A 819 45.14 4.81 5.98
CA PHE A 819 44.72 4.28 4.68
C PHE A 819 44.60 5.40 3.63
N PRO A 820 45.27 5.30 2.46
CA PRO A 820 46.26 4.28 2.10
C PRO A 820 47.54 4.39 2.94
N ASP A 821 48.21 3.26 3.16
CA ASP A 821 49.44 3.20 3.97
C ASP A 821 50.62 3.84 3.19
N PRO A 822 51.27 4.87 3.75
CA PRO A 822 52.36 5.57 3.09
C PRO A 822 53.53 4.70 2.64
N ARG A 823 53.88 3.67 3.43
CA ARG A 823 54.98 2.73 3.13
C ARG A 823 54.56 1.79 2.01
N GLU A 824 53.38 1.19 2.12
CA GLU A 824 52.85 0.29 1.07
C GLU A 824 52.76 1.03 -0.26
N LYS A 825 52.18 2.23 -0.28
CA LYS A 825 52.11 3.05 -1.50
C LYS A 825 53.50 3.33 -2.08
N SER A 826 54.47 3.71 -1.25
CA SER A 826 55.82 4.02 -1.74
C SER A 826 56.58 2.78 -2.26
N VAL A 827 56.35 1.60 -1.68
CA VAL A 827 56.88 0.33 -2.23
C VAL A 827 56.25 0.05 -3.59
N SER A 828 54.93 0.21 -3.73
CA SER A 828 54.23 0.02 -5.01
C SER A 828 54.72 1.01 -6.08
N ASP A 829 54.88 2.29 -5.73
CA ASP A 829 55.39 3.33 -6.63
C ASP A 829 56.82 3.01 -7.10
N LEU A 830 57.73 2.64 -6.19
CA LEU A 830 59.11 2.24 -6.55
C LEU A 830 59.14 1.01 -7.44
N TYR A 831 58.34 0.00 -7.12
CA TYR A 831 58.23 -1.21 -7.94
C TYR A 831 57.75 -0.90 -9.35
N ASN A 832 56.72 -0.06 -9.51
CA ASN A 832 56.22 0.32 -10.83
C ASN A 832 57.24 1.14 -11.63
N LEU A 833 57.95 2.07 -10.97
CA LEU A 833 58.97 2.90 -11.60
C LEU A 833 60.24 2.09 -11.95
N SER A 834 60.64 1.12 -11.13
CA SER A 834 61.80 0.27 -11.43
C SER A 834 61.55 -0.63 -12.65
N ARG A 835 60.33 -1.18 -12.76
CA ARG A 835 59.88 -1.95 -13.92
C ARG A 835 59.89 -1.16 -15.23
N LYS A 836 59.80 0.17 -15.15
CA LYS A 836 59.91 1.09 -16.29
C LYS A 836 61.33 1.56 -16.57
N GLY A 837 62.29 1.16 -15.75
CA GLY A 837 63.71 1.48 -15.92
C GLY A 837 64.17 2.80 -15.29
N TYR A 838 63.33 3.45 -14.47
CA TYR A 838 63.73 4.70 -13.79
C TYR A 838 64.73 4.45 -12.66
N PHE A 839 64.61 3.33 -11.94
CA PHE A 839 65.45 3.00 -10.79
C PHE A 839 65.91 1.54 -10.84
N SER A 840 67.10 1.27 -10.31
CA SER A 840 67.66 -0.09 -10.22
C SER A 840 67.09 -0.84 -9.01
N ASP A 841 66.58 -2.06 -9.22
CA ASP A 841 66.13 -2.94 -8.14
C ASP A 841 67.22 -3.14 -7.06
N PHE A 842 68.50 -3.19 -7.46
CA PHE A 842 69.63 -3.34 -6.54
C PHE A 842 69.82 -2.12 -5.64
N GLU A 843 69.66 -0.90 -6.19
CA GLU A 843 69.79 0.33 -5.42
C GLU A 843 68.63 0.47 -4.44
N ILE A 844 67.41 0.20 -4.89
CA ILE A 844 66.19 0.21 -4.07
C ILE A 844 66.35 -0.69 -2.85
N LEU A 845 66.72 -1.96 -3.05
CA LEU A 845 66.88 -2.92 -1.96
C LEU A 845 68.03 -2.59 -1.01
N LYS A 846 69.06 -1.89 -1.48
CA LYS A 846 70.19 -1.47 -0.65
C LYS A 846 69.81 -0.35 0.32
N ASP A 847 68.93 0.57 -0.11
CA ASP A 847 68.59 1.77 0.65
C ASP A 847 67.33 1.60 1.53
N ILE A 848 66.64 0.46 1.43
CA ILE A 848 65.54 0.09 2.34
C ILE A 848 66.11 -0.52 3.62
N GLU A 849 65.76 0.07 4.77
CA GLU A 849 66.20 -0.35 6.10
C GLU A 849 65.15 -1.20 6.84
N GLU A 850 63.89 -1.12 6.42
CA GLU A 850 62.74 -1.79 7.03
C GLU A 850 62.37 -3.08 6.29
N ASP A 851 61.81 -4.06 7.00
CA ASP A 851 61.29 -5.26 6.33
C ASP A 851 60.00 -4.93 5.55
N ILE A 852 60.07 -5.15 4.23
CA ILE A 852 58.97 -4.93 3.29
C ILE A 852 58.43 -6.25 2.71
N ARG A 853 58.96 -7.40 3.15
CA ARG A 853 58.45 -8.70 2.70
C ARG A 853 57.01 -8.90 3.16
N GLY A 854 56.21 -9.53 2.32
CA GLY A 854 54.81 -9.79 2.63
C GLY A 854 53.86 -8.61 2.32
N LEU A 855 54.37 -7.41 2.00
CA LEU A 855 53.52 -6.26 1.65
C LEU A 855 52.82 -6.44 0.30
N TYR A 856 53.57 -6.86 -0.72
CA TYR A 856 53.03 -7.18 -2.05
C TYR A 856 53.64 -8.48 -2.57
N PRO A 857 52.83 -9.42 -3.05
CA PRO A 857 53.35 -10.68 -3.57
C PRO A 857 54.20 -10.49 -4.84
N GLU A 858 53.94 -9.44 -5.62
CA GLU A 858 54.76 -9.06 -6.78
C GLU A 858 56.20 -8.67 -6.39
N VAL A 859 56.33 -7.96 -5.27
CA VAL A 859 57.62 -7.54 -4.72
C VAL A 859 58.39 -8.73 -4.18
N ASP A 860 57.73 -9.58 -3.39
CA ASP A 860 58.31 -10.83 -2.89
C ASP A 860 58.82 -11.72 -4.04
N TRP A 861 58.03 -11.83 -5.11
CA TRP A 861 58.39 -12.61 -6.28
C TRP A 861 59.55 -12.01 -7.08
N ILE A 862 59.55 -10.70 -7.33
CA ILE A 862 60.51 -10.07 -8.26
C ILE A 862 61.79 -9.62 -7.59
N TRP A 863 61.70 -8.93 -6.45
CA TRP A 863 62.85 -8.37 -5.75
C TRP A 863 63.52 -9.38 -4.82
N PHE A 864 62.74 -10.21 -4.13
CA PHE A 864 63.27 -11.18 -3.17
C PHE A 864 63.42 -12.60 -3.73
N HIS A 865 62.97 -12.84 -4.96
CA HIS A 865 62.97 -14.16 -5.60
C HIS A 865 62.29 -15.25 -4.75
N ASP A 866 61.29 -14.88 -3.95
CA ASP A 866 60.52 -15.83 -3.16
C ASP A 866 59.59 -16.63 -4.09
N ARG A 867 59.70 -17.95 -4.02
CA ARG A 867 58.93 -18.93 -4.82
C ARG A 867 58.09 -19.86 -3.95
N SER A 868 57.83 -19.45 -2.70
CA SER A 868 57.05 -20.25 -1.75
C SER A 868 55.58 -20.36 -2.15
N ASP A 869 54.93 -21.44 -1.68
CA ASP A 869 53.49 -21.69 -1.82
C ASP A 869 52.65 -20.48 -1.34
N ASP A 870 53.10 -19.75 -0.31
CA ASP A 870 52.42 -18.55 0.22
C ASP A 870 52.41 -17.38 -0.77
N VAL A 871 53.55 -17.07 -1.40
CA VAL A 871 53.63 -15.99 -2.40
C VAL A 871 52.82 -16.36 -3.63
N ILE A 872 52.89 -17.62 -4.08
CA ILE A 872 52.08 -18.10 -5.22
C ILE A 872 50.58 -17.99 -4.89
N HIS A 873 50.17 -18.33 -3.67
CA HIS A 873 48.80 -18.16 -3.20
C HIS A 873 48.35 -16.70 -3.30
N ARG A 874 49.12 -15.78 -2.69
CA ARG A 874 48.80 -14.34 -2.67
C ARG A 874 48.81 -13.71 -4.07
N LEU A 875 49.65 -14.18 -4.99
CA LEU A 875 49.59 -13.77 -6.41
C LEU A 875 48.25 -14.20 -7.05
N LEU A 876 47.78 -15.41 -6.76
CA LEU A 876 46.54 -15.98 -7.32
C LEU A 876 45.25 -15.37 -6.72
N GLU A 877 45.31 -14.75 -5.54
CA GLU A 877 44.17 -14.02 -4.95
C GLU A 877 43.70 -12.84 -5.83
N HIS A 878 44.62 -12.27 -6.62
CA HIS A 878 44.37 -11.04 -7.37
C HIS A 878 44.69 -11.13 -8.87
N ARG A 879 45.24 -12.25 -9.35
CA ARG A 879 45.66 -12.42 -10.74
C ARG A 879 45.30 -13.81 -11.28
N THR A 880 45.05 -13.88 -12.59
CA THR A 880 44.88 -15.17 -13.27
C THR A 880 46.22 -15.86 -13.49
N PRO A 881 46.25 -17.21 -13.58
CA PRO A 881 47.48 -17.94 -13.87
C PRO A 881 48.20 -17.45 -15.13
N ASN A 882 47.45 -17.10 -16.18
CA ASN A 882 48.03 -16.53 -17.40
C ASN A 882 48.66 -15.17 -17.15
N ASN A 883 48.02 -14.29 -16.37
CA ASN A 883 48.61 -13.00 -16.01
C ASN A 883 49.95 -13.18 -15.27
N ILE A 884 50.01 -14.12 -14.32
CA ILE A 884 51.24 -14.39 -13.56
C ILE A 884 52.34 -14.91 -14.50
N LYS A 885 52.03 -15.87 -15.37
CA LYS A 885 52.98 -16.42 -16.34
C LYS A 885 53.49 -15.40 -17.34
N THR A 886 52.63 -14.50 -17.81
CA THR A 886 53.01 -13.49 -18.81
C THR A 886 53.90 -12.39 -18.22
N TYR A 887 53.61 -11.94 -17.00
CA TYR A 887 54.24 -10.72 -16.47
C TYR A 887 55.30 -10.97 -15.37
N PHE A 888 55.27 -12.13 -14.71
CA PHE A 888 56.09 -12.38 -13.52
C PHE A 888 57.00 -13.60 -13.64
N SER A 889 56.61 -14.60 -14.43
CA SER A 889 57.44 -15.77 -14.70
C SER A 889 58.64 -15.40 -15.58
N LYS A 890 59.86 -15.73 -15.13
CA LYS A 890 61.09 -15.44 -15.88
C LYS A 890 61.60 -16.63 -16.69
N ASN A 891 61.12 -17.85 -16.41
CA ASN A 891 61.59 -19.10 -17.03
C ASN A 891 60.53 -20.22 -16.95
N GLU A 892 60.82 -21.37 -17.57
CA GLU A 892 59.92 -22.54 -17.54
C GLU A 892 59.75 -23.14 -16.14
N GLU A 893 60.71 -22.94 -15.24
CA GLU A 893 60.70 -23.46 -13.88
C GLU A 893 59.70 -22.71 -12.99
N ASP A 894 59.64 -21.37 -13.10
CA ASP A 894 58.61 -20.53 -12.49
C ASP A 894 57.20 -20.97 -12.93
N ASN A 895 57.02 -21.23 -14.23
CA ASN A 895 55.74 -21.73 -14.78
C ASN A 895 55.36 -23.09 -14.19
N LYS A 896 56.33 -23.98 -13.99
CA LYS A 896 56.13 -25.30 -13.42
C LYS A 896 55.69 -25.23 -11.96
N LEU A 897 56.35 -24.40 -11.14
CA LEU A 897 55.99 -24.20 -9.73
C LEU A 897 54.56 -23.67 -9.58
N ILE A 898 54.17 -22.68 -10.40
CA ILE A 898 52.80 -22.15 -10.40
C ILE A 898 51.78 -23.23 -10.75
N ASN A 899 52.05 -24.03 -11.80
CA ASN A 899 51.16 -25.12 -12.19
C ASN A 899 51.04 -26.20 -11.11
N GLU A 900 52.16 -26.60 -10.50
CA GLU A 900 52.18 -27.60 -9.42
C GLU A 900 51.40 -27.11 -8.19
N TYR A 901 51.55 -25.85 -7.82
CA TYR A 901 50.75 -25.24 -6.76
C TYR A 901 49.26 -25.24 -7.08
N ILE A 902 48.85 -24.82 -8.29
CA ILE A 902 47.44 -24.80 -8.71
C ILE A 902 46.85 -26.22 -8.65
N LEU A 903 47.57 -27.23 -9.16
CA LEU A 903 47.13 -28.62 -9.11
C LEU A 903 46.99 -29.13 -7.67
N LYS A 904 47.94 -28.82 -6.80
CA LYS A 904 47.91 -29.18 -5.37
C LYS A 904 46.75 -28.50 -4.64
N ALA A 905 46.56 -27.20 -4.84
CA ALA A 905 45.50 -26.43 -4.18
C ALA A 905 44.09 -26.75 -4.73
N PHE A 906 43.98 -27.16 -6.00
CA PHE A 906 42.74 -27.71 -6.56
C PHE A 906 42.37 -29.06 -5.93
N ASN A 907 43.36 -29.94 -5.74
CA ASN A 907 43.14 -31.25 -5.09
C ASN A 907 42.85 -31.15 -3.57
N GLU A 908 43.17 -30.02 -2.93
CA GLU A 908 42.94 -29.76 -1.50
C GLU A 908 41.69 -28.90 -1.23
N ASP A 909 40.83 -28.64 -2.23
CA ASP A 909 39.65 -27.74 -2.15
C ASP A 909 39.97 -26.30 -1.64
N LYS A 910 41.22 -25.84 -1.80
CA LYS A 910 41.69 -24.52 -1.33
C LYS A 910 41.58 -23.40 -2.37
N LEU A 911 41.17 -23.70 -3.60
CA LEU A 911 41.01 -22.74 -4.69
C LEU A 911 39.66 -22.93 -5.39
N ILE A 912 38.80 -21.91 -5.34
CA ILE A 912 37.63 -21.80 -6.23
C ILE A 912 38.05 -20.97 -7.43
N LEU A 913 38.35 -21.62 -8.55
CA LEU A 913 38.63 -20.92 -9.80
C LEU A 913 37.33 -20.24 -10.28
N LYS A 914 37.26 -18.91 -10.19
CA LYS A 914 36.25 -18.14 -10.94
C LYS A 914 36.49 -18.41 -12.43
N LYS A 915 35.48 -18.97 -13.09
CA LYS A 915 35.48 -19.19 -14.55
C LYS A 915 35.59 -17.87 -15.30
#